data_AF-G0UJZ3-F1
#
_entry.id   AF-G0UJZ3-F1
#
_cell.length_a   1.000
_cell.length_b   1.000
_cell.length_c   1.000
_cell.angle_alpha   90.00
_cell.angle_beta   90.00
_cell.angle_gamma   90.00
#
_symmetry.space_group_name_H-M   'P 1'
#
loop_
_entity.id
_entity.type
_entity.pdbx_description
1 polymer ?
#
loop_
_entity_poly.entity_id
_entity_poly.type
_entity_poly.pdbx_seq_one_letter_code
_entity_poly.pdbx_strand_id
1 'polypeptide(L)'
;MNQVRGLVRRASAVALRKLEDVAASHDVSTCFVKTSLIDSTGAMAEVQLLHAASLLRVLRDLTNEEALARVREAKSIFATLTPPPKFVLNPTAVAEAVKPGAALYVKRSTETVVREIQRRQSRFLSKTEGRLMAGNLASVELFIQKLLDKRTVFTENDVSQYRGVVEGLLRIGDIDLALVMAKNVQLPTIGKEAAAALADLALRKKANEVGSIVEDLASKDGVAPASETFATQMALLLREKLSKLNESTGVPGTASYPASNPIAGTASDSEGQRLRKLYAAVCHFNIDPGVVFPTDALAIQRWTTQFFHEDAWPMERTKIIMDLVRQRSLLPSRVMLDCLSNWCLSDLERRWLSDMLTGSVFKDGVGQCEGGVSKSVDEVVVYRSALSCVRKDLKRNLVDNRLLHHYAQLLNDGEVEPKDPSFLHFIEECGECHSEAERPARFSFLVPPSSLPVMEYLRTLAPQCTYWRTLLEKKRDCVEAVVAPYGHVHVTVKLPPEHECVQAAETVRAVGHSDNCLLSLPVLYEDEHLLIINKPPHVATSRHALSCTQQCNGKVVDVVSLLLTCEERGATMRRVFRQGQVHRLDTETSGCLVMAKSDVASASLRHQMGTSAAYSQCNKVYIALCVVLEPNWSQIKGHGALHDPLEPRVMTTYRVMRFYKRCRVALVECRIQQGKKHQIRRHLAASGLPILQDVEHGGAACCGALINRVALHASSLSFVHPCSSEVITAVAPLPADMQLAIERLASQ
;
A
#
# COMPACT_ATOMS: atom_id res chain seq x y z
N MET A 1 24.29 -9.76 -26.23
CA MET A 1 24.29 -8.61 -25.29
C MET A 1 23.32 -8.67 -24.11
N ASN A 2 22.27 -9.51 -24.12
CA ASN A 2 21.35 -9.62 -22.97
C ASN A 2 22.03 -9.94 -21.62
N GLN A 3 23.16 -10.64 -21.63
CA GLN A 3 23.94 -10.94 -20.43
C GLN A 3 24.53 -9.70 -19.74
N VAL A 4 24.73 -8.61 -20.49
CA VAL A 4 25.27 -7.32 -20.00
C VAL A 4 24.16 -6.33 -19.64
N ARG A 5 22.94 -6.54 -20.15
CA ARG A 5 21.77 -5.70 -19.84
C ARG A 5 21.47 -5.75 -18.34
N GLY A 6 21.16 -4.58 -17.78
CA GLY A 6 20.93 -4.39 -16.34
C GLY A 6 22.20 -4.10 -15.53
N LEU A 7 23.39 -4.46 -16.01
CA LEU A 7 24.69 -4.21 -15.33
C LEU A 7 25.33 -2.89 -15.77
N VAL A 8 24.97 -2.38 -16.95
CA VAL A 8 25.48 -1.12 -17.52
C VAL A 8 24.51 0.05 -17.33
N ARG A 9 25.05 1.28 -17.30
CA ARG A 9 24.29 2.53 -17.19
C ARG A 9 23.54 2.83 -18.49
N ARG A 10 22.50 3.65 -18.41
CA ARG A 10 21.71 4.07 -19.60
C ARG A 10 22.57 4.76 -20.66
N ALA A 11 23.60 5.49 -20.25
CA ALA A 11 24.56 6.15 -21.15
C ALA A 11 25.27 5.18 -22.11
N SER A 12 25.40 3.91 -21.73
CA SER A 12 26.05 2.86 -22.53
C SER A 12 25.15 2.25 -23.61
N ALA A 13 23.89 2.69 -23.74
CA ALA A 13 22.92 2.09 -24.65
C ALA A 13 23.35 2.16 -26.12
N VAL A 14 23.94 3.28 -26.55
CA VAL A 14 24.42 3.47 -27.93
C VAL A 14 25.62 2.57 -28.23
N ALA A 15 26.59 2.50 -27.32
CA ALA A 15 27.75 1.61 -27.42
C ALA A 15 27.32 0.13 -27.45
N LEU A 16 26.33 -0.25 -26.62
CA LEU A 16 25.79 -1.61 -26.60
C LEU A 16 25.15 -1.99 -27.95
N ARG A 17 24.39 -1.09 -28.59
CA ARG A 17 23.80 -1.33 -29.91
C ARG A 17 24.87 -1.52 -30.98
N LYS A 18 25.88 -0.65 -31.02
CA LYS A 18 27.00 -0.80 -31.96
C LYS A 18 27.71 -2.15 -31.83
N LEU A 19 27.89 -2.63 -30.60
CA LEU A 19 28.48 -3.95 -30.37
C LEU A 19 27.52 -5.12 -30.71
N GLU A 20 26.20 -4.92 -30.73
CA GLU A 20 25.23 -5.89 -31.27
C GLU A 20 25.37 -6.02 -32.80
N ASP A 21 25.72 -4.94 -33.50
CA ASP A 21 25.85 -4.89 -34.96
C ASP A 21 27.18 -5.47 -35.50
N VAL A 22 28.22 -5.57 -34.66
CA VAL A 22 29.59 -6.00 -35.06
C VAL A 22 29.74 -7.52 -35.22
N ALA A 23 28.85 -8.33 -34.63
CA ALA A 23 29.03 -9.78 -34.59
C ALA A 23 28.64 -10.45 -35.92
N ALA A 24 29.63 -10.96 -36.66
CA ALA A 24 29.41 -11.82 -37.83
C ALA A 24 29.01 -13.25 -37.42
N SER A 25 28.21 -13.94 -38.25
CA SER A 25 27.62 -15.26 -37.94
C SER A 25 28.25 -16.39 -38.76
N HIS A 26 29.58 -16.50 -38.77
CA HIS A 26 30.28 -17.51 -39.57
C HIS A 26 31.01 -18.57 -38.73
N ASP A 27 31.55 -18.21 -37.57
CA ASP A 27 32.31 -19.15 -36.72
C ASP A 27 32.17 -18.84 -35.20
N VAL A 28 32.45 -19.83 -34.35
CA VAL A 28 32.40 -19.73 -32.88
C VAL A 28 33.37 -18.65 -32.37
N SER A 29 34.56 -18.56 -32.95
CA SER A 29 35.57 -17.54 -32.60
C SER A 29 35.06 -16.11 -32.82
N THR A 30 34.33 -15.89 -33.92
CA THR A 30 33.75 -14.58 -34.29
C THR A 30 32.57 -14.17 -33.42
N CYS A 31 32.03 -15.07 -32.61
CA CYS A 31 30.95 -14.77 -31.67
C CYS A 31 31.42 -14.01 -30.41
N PHE A 32 32.73 -13.90 -30.16
CA PHE A 32 33.28 -13.17 -29.01
C PHE A 32 33.73 -11.77 -29.43
N VAL A 33 33.13 -10.75 -28.82
CA VAL A 33 33.41 -9.33 -29.12
C VAL A 33 34.18 -8.70 -27.96
N LYS A 34 35.34 -8.10 -28.24
CA LYS A 34 36.14 -7.37 -27.24
C LYS A 34 35.50 -6.01 -26.92
N THR A 35 35.45 -5.65 -25.64
CA THR A 35 35.01 -4.33 -25.18
C THR A 35 35.69 -3.94 -23.87
N SER A 36 35.69 -2.65 -23.55
CA SER A 36 36.15 -2.13 -22.26
C SER A 36 34.97 -1.73 -21.37
N LEU A 37 35.06 -2.04 -20.07
CA LEU A 37 34.13 -1.62 -19.03
C LEU A 37 34.76 -0.52 -18.18
N ILE A 38 33.98 0.50 -17.82
CA ILE A 38 34.44 1.63 -17.00
C ILE A 38 33.44 1.89 -15.86
N ASP A 39 33.91 1.99 -14.62
CA ASP A 39 33.06 2.35 -13.47
C ASP A 39 33.17 3.84 -13.09
N SER A 40 32.45 4.26 -12.03
CA SER A 40 32.46 5.65 -11.56
C SER A 40 33.79 6.13 -11.01
N THR A 41 34.70 5.22 -10.66
CA THR A 41 36.04 5.57 -10.16
C THR A 41 37.05 5.70 -11.29
N GLY A 42 36.64 5.45 -12.54
CA GLY A 42 37.51 5.48 -13.70
C GLY A 42 38.33 4.20 -13.87
N ALA A 43 38.11 3.16 -13.04
CA ALA A 43 38.76 1.88 -13.23
C ALA A 43 38.25 1.24 -14.53
N MET A 44 39.19 0.72 -15.32
CA MET A 44 38.92 0.08 -16.61
C MET A 44 39.24 -1.40 -16.59
N ALA A 45 38.40 -2.21 -17.25
CA ALA A 45 38.65 -3.63 -17.47
C ALA A 45 38.26 -4.02 -18.90
N GLU A 46 39.15 -4.73 -19.60
CA GLU A 46 38.84 -5.34 -20.90
C GLU A 46 38.15 -6.69 -20.71
N VAL A 47 37.10 -6.94 -21.49
CA VAL A 47 36.28 -8.15 -21.40
C VAL A 47 35.91 -8.63 -22.79
N GLN A 48 35.87 -9.95 -22.97
CA GLN A 48 35.24 -10.56 -24.14
C GLN A 48 33.78 -10.91 -23.87
N LEU A 49 32.91 -10.39 -24.72
CA LEU A 49 31.47 -10.60 -24.64
C LEU A 49 31.02 -11.62 -25.67
N LEU A 50 30.43 -12.72 -25.20
CA LEU A 50 29.78 -13.68 -26.08
C LEU A 50 28.49 -13.11 -26.67
N HIS A 51 28.41 -13.07 -27.99
CA HIS A 51 27.20 -12.75 -28.74
C HIS A 51 26.30 -13.98 -28.86
N ALA A 52 25.54 -14.25 -27.80
CA ALA A 52 24.63 -15.40 -27.68
C ALA A 52 23.73 -15.65 -28.91
N ALA A 53 23.21 -14.59 -29.55
CA ALA A 53 22.34 -14.74 -30.71
C ALA A 53 23.11 -15.17 -31.98
N SER A 54 24.37 -14.73 -32.14
CA SER A 54 25.20 -15.18 -33.27
C SER A 54 25.61 -16.62 -33.08
N LEU A 55 25.97 -17.03 -31.85
CA LEU A 55 26.25 -18.43 -31.55
C LEU A 55 25.04 -19.32 -31.86
N LEU A 56 23.84 -18.95 -31.40
CA LEU A 56 22.63 -19.73 -31.71
C LEU A 56 22.27 -19.76 -33.21
N ARG A 57 22.71 -18.78 -34.01
CA ARG A 57 22.59 -18.83 -35.49
C ARG A 57 23.57 -19.83 -36.08
N VAL A 58 24.84 -19.81 -35.67
CA VAL A 58 25.85 -20.78 -36.10
C VAL A 58 25.43 -22.22 -35.79
N LEU A 59 24.78 -22.45 -34.65
CA LEU A 59 24.32 -23.77 -34.24
C LEU A 59 23.05 -24.27 -34.96
N ARG A 60 22.29 -23.38 -35.62
CA ARG A 60 20.95 -23.71 -36.13
C ARG A 60 20.98 -24.70 -37.30
N ASP A 61 21.99 -24.57 -38.16
CA ASP A 61 22.07 -25.32 -39.42
C ASP A 61 22.94 -26.59 -39.29
N LEU A 62 23.36 -26.92 -38.06
CA LEU A 62 24.23 -28.05 -37.75
C LEU A 62 23.42 -29.23 -37.18
N THR A 63 23.95 -30.44 -37.34
CA THR A 63 23.43 -31.60 -36.59
C THR A 63 23.65 -31.41 -35.09
N ASN A 64 22.89 -32.12 -34.24
CA ASN A 64 23.03 -32.01 -32.78
C ASN A 64 24.45 -32.34 -32.29
N GLU A 65 25.14 -33.30 -32.94
CA GLU A 65 26.52 -33.69 -32.59
C GLU A 65 27.53 -32.59 -32.97
N GLU A 66 27.41 -32.03 -34.16
CA GLU A 66 28.25 -30.92 -34.62
C GLU A 66 28.01 -29.65 -33.79
N ALA A 67 26.74 -29.36 -33.50
CA ALA A 67 26.36 -28.24 -32.63
C ALA A 67 26.93 -28.42 -31.22
N LEU A 68 26.89 -29.64 -30.67
CA LEU A 68 27.46 -29.95 -29.36
C LEU A 68 28.98 -29.75 -29.35
N ALA A 69 29.67 -30.16 -30.42
CA ALA A 69 31.10 -29.92 -30.60
C ALA A 69 31.43 -28.42 -30.63
N ARG A 70 30.66 -27.63 -31.39
CA ARG A 70 30.83 -26.15 -31.48
C ARG A 70 30.56 -25.44 -30.16
N VAL A 71 29.62 -25.91 -29.35
CA VAL A 71 29.40 -25.36 -27.99
C VAL A 71 30.56 -25.70 -27.05
N ARG A 72 31.11 -26.92 -27.13
CA ARG A 72 32.29 -27.31 -26.34
C ARG A 72 33.53 -26.53 -26.73
N GLU A 73 33.71 -26.26 -28.02
CA GLU A 73 34.72 -25.35 -28.55
C GLU A 73 34.55 -23.93 -27.96
N ALA A 74 33.33 -23.39 -27.96
CA ALA A 74 33.04 -22.09 -27.35
C ALA A 74 33.39 -22.04 -25.84
N LYS A 75 33.15 -23.13 -25.11
CA LYS A 75 33.53 -23.25 -23.69
C LYS A 75 35.05 -23.28 -23.51
N SER A 76 35.77 -23.97 -24.40
CA SER A 76 37.24 -24.00 -24.39
C SER A 76 37.81 -22.60 -24.63
N ILE A 77 37.32 -21.90 -25.66
CA ILE A 77 37.69 -20.52 -25.94
C ILE A 77 37.41 -19.64 -24.72
N PHE A 78 36.21 -19.70 -24.15
CA PHE A 78 35.86 -18.94 -22.95
C PHE A 78 36.79 -19.23 -21.76
N ALA A 79 37.18 -20.48 -21.52
CA ALA A 79 38.10 -20.86 -20.45
C ALA A 79 39.54 -20.33 -20.66
N THR A 80 40.01 -20.26 -21.91
CA THR A 80 41.31 -19.65 -22.24
C THR A 80 41.34 -18.12 -22.08
N LEU A 81 40.17 -17.48 -22.10
CA LEU A 81 40.01 -16.03 -22.04
C LEU A 81 39.84 -15.48 -20.60
N THR A 82 40.03 -16.33 -19.59
CA THR A 82 39.92 -15.99 -18.16
C THR A 82 41.27 -15.81 -17.45
N PRO A 83 42.08 -14.76 -17.73
CA PRO A 83 43.07 -14.26 -16.77
C PRO A 83 42.43 -13.25 -15.78
N PRO A 84 43.04 -13.00 -14.60
CA PRO A 84 42.53 -12.01 -13.65
C PRO A 84 42.51 -10.62 -14.30
N PRO A 85 41.45 -9.81 -14.09
CA PRO A 85 41.34 -8.48 -14.68
C PRO A 85 42.54 -7.63 -14.26
N LYS A 86 43.33 -7.15 -15.23
CA LYS A 86 44.34 -6.11 -14.99
C LYS A 86 43.60 -4.79 -14.78
N PHE A 87 43.53 -4.33 -13.54
CA PHE A 87 42.95 -3.03 -13.20
C PHE A 87 43.98 -1.94 -13.45
N VAL A 88 43.71 -1.04 -14.38
CA VAL A 88 44.54 0.15 -14.60
C VAL A 88 43.91 1.31 -13.84
N LEU A 89 44.52 1.72 -12.73
CA LEU A 89 44.20 2.93 -11.97
C LEU A 89 45.00 4.09 -12.55
N ASN A 90 44.53 4.73 -13.63
CA ASN A 90 45.18 5.94 -14.11
C ASN A 90 44.15 7.01 -14.52
N PRO A 91 43.79 7.95 -13.61
CA PRO A 91 42.71 8.92 -13.85
C PRO A 91 43.00 9.92 -14.97
N THR A 92 44.27 10.19 -15.30
CA THR A 92 44.68 11.09 -16.38
C THR A 92 44.62 10.46 -17.77
N ALA A 93 44.71 9.12 -17.88
CA ALA A 93 44.59 8.40 -19.15
C ALA A 93 43.13 8.25 -19.65
N VAL A 94 42.14 8.47 -18.77
CA VAL A 94 40.70 8.30 -19.06
C VAL A 94 40.18 9.37 -20.02
N ALA A 95 40.78 10.57 -20.04
CA ALA A 95 40.37 11.67 -20.90
C ALA A 95 40.93 11.57 -22.33
N GLU A 96 42.10 10.94 -22.54
CA GLU A 96 42.78 10.91 -23.83
C GLU A 96 42.57 9.61 -24.64
N ALA A 97 42.17 8.50 -23.99
CA ALA A 97 42.13 7.18 -24.65
C ALA A 97 40.74 6.67 -25.09
N VAL A 98 39.64 7.29 -24.64
CA VAL A 98 38.30 6.76 -24.92
C VAL A 98 37.63 7.51 -26.07
N LYS A 99 37.73 6.95 -27.28
CA LYS A 99 36.88 7.39 -28.40
C LYS A 99 35.39 7.32 -27.97
N PRO A 100 34.61 8.40 -28.10
CA PRO A 100 33.21 8.42 -27.69
C PRO A 100 32.42 7.34 -28.43
N GLY A 101 31.99 6.31 -27.69
CA GLY A 101 31.12 5.23 -28.18
C GLY A 101 31.67 3.80 -28.13
N ALA A 102 32.90 3.56 -27.65
CA ALA A 102 33.49 2.22 -27.59
C ALA A 102 33.45 1.51 -26.21
N ALA A 103 33.31 2.26 -25.11
CA ALA A 103 33.36 1.70 -23.76
C ALA A 103 31.98 1.65 -23.08
N LEU A 104 31.76 0.64 -22.24
CA LEU A 104 30.52 0.44 -21.49
C LEU A 104 30.67 0.92 -20.04
N TYR A 105 29.93 1.96 -19.67
CA TYR A 105 29.83 2.42 -18.30
C TYR A 105 28.99 1.47 -17.45
N VAL A 106 29.54 1.01 -16.32
CA VAL A 106 28.91 0.02 -15.43
C VAL A 106 28.25 0.67 -14.20
N LYS A 107 27.25 -0.02 -13.62
CA LYS A 107 26.50 0.47 -12.43
C LYS A 107 27.22 0.21 -11.10
N ARG A 108 28.06 -0.84 -11.04
CA ARG A 108 28.84 -1.27 -9.87
C ARG A 108 30.33 -1.26 -10.22
N SER A 109 31.20 -1.67 -9.30
CA SER A 109 32.64 -1.79 -9.59
C SER A 109 32.89 -2.69 -10.80
N THR A 110 33.91 -2.35 -11.58
CA THR A 110 34.34 -3.14 -12.75
C THR A 110 34.55 -4.62 -12.38
N GLU A 111 35.25 -4.91 -11.28
CA GLU A 111 35.49 -6.28 -10.80
C GLU A 111 34.21 -7.10 -10.61
N THR A 112 33.21 -6.51 -9.93
CA THR A 112 31.94 -7.21 -9.65
C THR A 112 31.18 -7.49 -10.94
N VAL A 113 31.18 -6.54 -11.88
CA VAL A 113 30.48 -6.68 -13.15
C VAL A 113 31.17 -7.67 -14.08
N VAL A 114 32.50 -7.70 -14.12
CA VAL A 114 33.27 -8.70 -14.89
C VAL A 114 32.95 -10.11 -14.41
N ARG A 115 33.01 -10.35 -13.09
CA ARG A 115 32.67 -11.66 -12.51
C ARG A 115 31.24 -12.10 -12.84
N GLU A 116 30.27 -11.18 -12.74
CA GLU A 116 28.88 -11.46 -13.06
C GLU A 116 28.66 -11.77 -14.55
N ILE A 117 29.33 -11.03 -15.45
CA ILE A 117 29.29 -11.29 -16.91
C ILE A 117 29.87 -12.67 -17.21
N GLN A 118 31.01 -13.03 -16.61
CA GLN A 118 31.63 -14.34 -16.78
C GLN A 118 30.71 -15.47 -16.31
N ARG A 119 30.08 -15.32 -15.14
CA ARG A 119 29.07 -16.28 -14.66
C ARG A 119 27.91 -16.44 -15.64
N ARG A 120 27.34 -15.35 -16.15
CA ARG A 120 26.23 -15.39 -17.12
C ARG A 120 26.60 -16.07 -18.45
N GLN A 121 27.81 -15.84 -18.96
CA GLN A 121 28.31 -16.48 -20.18
C GLN A 121 28.51 -17.99 -19.97
N SER A 122 29.16 -18.38 -18.87
CA SER A 122 29.38 -19.79 -18.51
C SER A 122 28.07 -20.57 -18.34
N ARG A 123 27.09 -19.98 -17.64
CA ARG A 123 25.76 -20.59 -17.46
C ARG A 123 25.02 -20.75 -18.80
N PHE A 124 25.10 -19.75 -19.68
CA PHE A 124 24.47 -19.82 -21.01
C PHE A 124 25.06 -20.95 -21.87
N LEU A 125 26.38 -21.08 -21.91
CA LEU A 125 27.05 -22.15 -22.66
C LEU A 125 26.70 -23.52 -22.09
N SER A 126 26.76 -23.68 -20.76
CA SER A 126 26.42 -24.95 -20.08
C SER A 126 24.95 -25.34 -20.31
N LYS A 127 24.03 -24.38 -20.26
CA LYS A 127 22.61 -24.59 -20.57
C LYS A 127 22.38 -25.02 -22.02
N THR A 128 23.11 -24.40 -22.96
CA THR A 128 23.01 -24.73 -24.39
C THR A 128 23.57 -26.13 -24.68
N GLU A 129 24.68 -26.50 -24.04
CA GLU A 129 25.25 -27.84 -24.11
C GLU A 129 24.24 -28.90 -23.63
N GLY A 130 23.63 -28.68 -22.47
CA GLY A 130 22.61 -29.59 -21.93
C GLY A 130 21.42 -29.80 -22.87
N ARG A 131 20.93 -28.73 -23.52
CA ARG A 131 19.81 -28.83 -24.48
C ARG A 131 20.14 -29.71 -25.68
N LEU A 132 21.38 -29.63 -26.19
CA LEU A 132 21.84 -30.42 -27.32
C LEU A 132 22.10 -31.88 -26.92
N MET A 133 22.61 -32.11 -25.69
CA MET A 133 22.83 -33.45 -25.15
C MET A 133 21.54 -34.27 -25.01
N ALA A 134 20.38 -33.63 -24.84
CA ALA A 134 19.09 -34.32 -24.72
C ALA A 134 18.74 -35.22 -25.92
N GLY A 135 19.37 -35.00 -27.09
CA GLY A 135 19.20 -35.86 -28.27
C GLY A 135 19.90 -37.22 -28.20
N ASN A 136 20.72 -37.48 -27.17
CA ASN A 136 21.45 -38.73 -27.00
C ASN A 136 21.27 -39.27 -25.56
N LEU A 137 20.42 -40.28 -25.41
CA LEU A 137 20.07 -40.89 -24.11
C LEU A 137 21.29 -41.39 -23.34
N ALA A 138 22.27 -42.04 -23.99
CA ALA A 138 23.48 -42.52 -23.33
C ALA A 138 24.32 -41.36 -22.75
N SER A 139 24.36 -40.22 -23.43
CA SER A 139 25.02 -39.01 -22.93
C SER A 139 24.27 -38.39 -21.74
N VAL A 140 22.94 -38.48 -21.73
CA VAL A 140 22.09 -38.01 -20.63
C VAL A 140 22.28 -38.91 -19.40
N GLU A 141 22.26 -40.23 -19.55
CA GLU A 141 22.48 -41.20 -18.48
C GLU A 141 23.84 -41.01 -17.81
N LEU A 142 24.91 -40.93 -18.59
CA LEU A 142 26.26 -40.72 -18.07
C LEU A 142 26.39 -39.37 -17.32
N PHE A 143 25.70 -38.34 -17.80
CA PHE A 143 25.65 -37.05 -17.12
C PHE A 143 24.87 -37.11 -15.80
N ILE A 144 23.72 -37.79 -15.77
CA ILE A 144 22.92 -37.98 -14.56
C ILE A 144 23.71 -38.78 -13.52
N GLN A 145 24.36 -39.87 -13.92
CA GLN A 145 25.19 -40.67 -13.02
C GLN A 145 26.29 -39.82 -12.38
N LYS A 146 26.98 -39.00 -13.18
CA LYS A 146 27.99 -38.06 -12.69
C LYS A 146 27.44 -37.02 -11.71
N LEU A 147 26.17 -36.60 -11.86
CA LEU A 147 25.53 -35.70 -10.90
C LEU A 147 25.17 -36.43 -9.60
N LEU A 148 24.65 -37.65 -9.68
CA LEU A 148 24.29 -38.46 -8.52
C LEU A 148 25.53 -38.83 -7.69
N ASP A 149 26.67 -39.06 -8.32
CA ASP A 149 27.93 -39.36 -7.63
C ASP A 149 28.49 -38.17 -6.83
N LYS A 150 28.15 -36.92 -7.18
CA LYS A 150 28.60 -35.70 -6.47
C LYS A 150 27.91 -35.45 -5.13
N ARG A 151 26.76 -36.11 -4.87
CA ARG A 151 25.93 -36.19 -3.65
C ARG A 151 25.54 -34.92 -2.86
N THR A 152 26.29 -33.80 -2.83
CA THR A 152 25.92 -32.67 -1.94
C THR A 152 26.18 -31.24 -2.45
N VAL A 153 27.06 -31.00 -3.44
CA VAL A 153 27.30 -29.62 -3.94
C VAL A 153 27.39 -29.58 -5.47
N PHE A 154 26.36 -29.03 -6.11
CA PHE A 154 26.35 -28.77 -7.56
C PHE A 154 26.97 -27.42 -7.88
N THR A 155 27.82 -27.36 -8.90
CA THR A 155 28.31 -26.08 -9.42
C THR A 155 27.21 -25.35 -10.21
N GLU A 156 27.30 -24.03 -10.36
CA GLU A 156 26.33 -23.27 -11.17
C GLU A 156 26.23 -23.77 -12.63
N ASN A 157 27.34 -24.31 -13.15
CA ASN A 157 27.39 -24.92 -14.48
C ASN A 157 26.67 -26.27 -14.52
N ASP A 158 26.83 -27.11 -13.49
CA ASP A 158 26.11 -28.39 -13.37
C ASP A 158 24.59 -28.16 -13.35
N VAL A 159 24.13 -27.19 -12.55
CA VAL A 159 22.71 -26.81 -12.47
C VAL A 159 22.22 -26.27 -13.82
N SER A 160 23.01 -25.41 -14.48
CA SER A 160 22.63 -24.83 -15.78
C SER A 160 22.55 -25.88 -16.88
N GLN A 161 23.49 -26.83 -16.91
CA GLN A 161 23.52 -27.94 -17.86
C GLN A 161 22.35 -28.89 -17.63
N TYR A 162 22.07 -29.26 -16.38
CA TYR A 162 20.90 -30.05 -16.02
C TYR A 162 19.59 -29.39 -16.46
N ARG A 163 19.40 -28.09 -16.19
CA ARG A 163 18.24 -27.33 -16.66
C ARG A 163 18.12 -27.36 -18.19
N GLY A 164 19.25 -27.30 -18.89
CA GLY A 164 19.31 -27.45 -20.34
C GLY A 164 18.83 -28.82 -20.82
N VAL A 165 19.27 -29.91 -20.18
CA VAL A 165 18.87 -31.28 -20.53
C VAL A 165 17.36 -31.46 -20.39
N VAL A 166 16.78 -31.06 -19.25
CA VAL A 166 15.33 -31.16 -19.01
C VAL A 166 14.54 -30.36 -20.06
N GLU A 167 14.98 -29.15 -20.39
CA GLU A 167 14.36 -28.36 -21.46
C GLU A 167 14.50 -28.99 -22.85
N GLY A 168 15.63 -29.65 -23.12
CA GLY A 168 15.87 -30.37 -24.38
C GLY A 168 14.94 -31.58 -24.54
N LEU A 169 14.80 -32.40 -23.49
CA LEU A 169 13.90 -33.55 -23.48
C LEU A 169 12.44 -33.15 -23.73
N LEU A 170 12.00 -32.06 -23.09
CA LEU A 170 10.66 -31.50 -23.30
C LEU A 170 10.44 -31.03 -24.76
N ARG A 171 11.48 -30.55 -25.45
CA ARG A 171 11.40 -30.14 -26.87
C ARG A 171 11.32 -31.33 -27.81
N ILE A 172 12.03 -32.42 -27.50
CA ILE A 172 12.05 -33.64 -28.31
C ILE A 172 10.78 -34.49 -28.06
N GLY A 173 10.05 -34.20 -26.97
CA GLY A 173 8.77 -34.82 -26.66
C GLY A 173 8.85 -35.98 -25.66
N ASP A 174 10.04 -36.22 -25.09
CA ASP A 174 10.24 -37.23 -24.04
C ASP A 174 9.86 -36.68 -22.66
N ILE A 175 8.55 -36.58 -22.45
CA ILE A 175 7.95 -35.93 -21.28
C ILE A 175 8.14 -36.80 -20.03
N ASP A 176 8.07 -38.13 -20.16
CA ASP A 176 8.13 -39.03 -19.01
C ASP A 176 9.53 -39.03 -18.41
N LEU A 177 10.60 -39.08 -19.23
CA LEU A 177 11.96 -38.94 -18.74
C LEU A 177 12.22 -37.57 -18.11
N ALA A 178 11.74 -36.50 -18.75
CA ALA A 178 11.85 -35.15 -18.21
C ALA A 178 11.13 -35.02 -16.84
N LEU A 179 9.97 -35.65 -16.68
CA LEU A 179 9.22 -35.67 -15.43
C LEU A 179 9.92 -36.49 -14.34
N VAL A 180 10.44 -37.67 -14.67
CA VAL A 180 11.23 -38.50 -13.74
C VAL A 180 12.46 -37.75 -13.26
N MET A 181 13.19 -37.12 -14.17
CA MET A 181 14.34 -36.28 -13.82
C MET A 181 13.93 -35.10 -12.94
N ALA A 182 12.83 -34.43 -13.27
CA ALA A 182 12.34 -33.27 -12.53
C ALA A 182 11.92 -33.65 -11.09
N LYS A 183 11.26 -34.80 -10.89
CA LYS A 183 10.81 -35.32 -9.59
C LYS A 183 11.96 -35.84 -8.70
N ASN A 184 13.10 -36.21 -9.27
CA ASN A 184 14.21 -36.74 -8.48
C ASN A 184 14.85 -35.66 -7.59
N VAL A 185 14.75 -35.85 -6.26
CA VAL A 185 15.25 -34.94 -5.22
C VAL A 185 16.79 -34.90 -5.15
N GLN A 186 17.47 -35.95 -5.62
CA GLN A 186 18.93 -36.02 -5.65
C GLN A 186 19.55 -35.25 -6.82
N LEU A 187 18.74 -34.68 -7.72
CA LEU A 187 19.18 -33.92 -8.89
C LEU A 187 18.90 -32.40 -8.72
N PRO A 188 19.60 -31.53 -9.48
CA PRO A 188 19.43 -30.07 -9.38
C PRO A 188 18.00 -29.57 -9.66
N THR A 189 17.68 -28.33 -9.25
CA THR A 189 16.38 -27.70 -9.51
C THR A 189 16.17 -27.37 -11.00
N ILE A 190 14.92 -27.51 -11.45
CA ILE A 190 14.55 -27.14 -12.82
C ILE A 190 14.50 -25.61 -12.99
N GLY A 191 14.57 -25.14 -14.23
CA GLY A 191 14.50 -23.72 -14.56
C GLY A 191 13.09 -23.29 -14.93
N LYS A 192 12.85 -21.97 -14.94
CA LYS A 192 11.56 -21.35 -15.30
C LYS A 192 10.93 -21.91 -16.58
N GLU A 193 11.73 -22.09 -17.64
CA GLU A 193 11.23 -22.54 -18.95
C GLU A 193 10.75 -24.00 -18.91
N ALA A 194 11.49 -24.90 -18.26
CA ALA A 194 11.07 -26.28 -18.04
C ALA A 194 9.85 -26.38 -17.11
N ALA A 195 9.84 -25.58 -16.03
CA ALA A 195 8.72 -25.50 -15.10
C ALA A 195 7.42 -25.06 -15.81
N ALA A 196 7.49 -24.04 -16.67
CA ALA A 196 6.34 -23.58 -17.44
C ALA A 196 5.84 -24.63 -18.45
N ALA A 197 6.75 -25.30 -19.17
CA ALA A 197 6.40 -26.34 -20.12
C ALA A 197 5.77 -27.57 -19.44
N LEU A 198 6.33 -28.02 -18.31
CA LEU A 198 5.75 -29.10 -17.50
C LEU A 198 4.39 -28.72 -16.93
N ALA A 199 4.20 -27.46 -16.52
CA ALA A 199 2.94 -26.98 -15.97
C ALA A 199 1.82 -26.96 -17.03
N ASP A 200 2.12 -26.47 -18.24
CA ASP A 200 1.18 -26.52 -19.37
C ASP A 200 0.83 -27.98 -19.76
N LEU A 201 1.81 -28.88 -19.78
CA LEU A 201 1.59 -30.29 -20.07
C LEU A 201 0.76 -31.00 -18.99
N ALA A 202 1.02 -30.74 -17.72
CA ALA A 202 0.26 -31.30 -16.60
C ALA A 202 -1.21 -30.87 -16.66
N LEU A 203 -1.47 -29.60 -17.01
CA LEU A 203 -2.83 -29.08 -17.18
C LEU A 203 -3.57 -29.65 -18.41
N ARG A 204 -2.85 -30.08 -19.46
CA ARG A 204 -3.45 -30.61 -20.70
C ARG A 204 -3.65 -32.12 -20.70
N LYS A 205 -2.70 -32.88 -20.15
CA LYS A 205 -2.64 -34.36 -20.32
C LYS A 205 -2.91 -35.15 -19.05
N LYS A 206 -2.65 -34.58 -17.87
CA LYS A 206 -2.68 -35.30 -16.57
C LYS A 206 -3.42 -34.47 -15.52
N ALA A 207 -4.59 -33.92 -15.87
CA ALA A 207 -5.36 -32.97 -15.05
C ALA A 207 -5.79 -33.53 -13.66
N ASN A 208 -5.81 -34.85 -13.49
CA ASN A 208 -6.13 -35.51 -12.20
C ASN A 208 -4.88 -35.74 -11.33
N GLU A 209 -3.68 -35.72 -11.93
CA GLU A 209 -2.40 -35.95 -11.24
C GLU A 209 -1.66 -34.65 -10.90
N VAL A 210 -2.20 -33.49 -11.31
CA VAL A 210 -1.54 -32.19 -11.12
C VAL A 210 -1.21 -31.92 -9.65
N GLY A 211 -2.10 -32.30 -8.71
CA GLY A 211 -1.83 -32.16 -7.28
C GLY A 211 -0.57 -32.92 -6.83
N SER A 212 -0.47 -34.21 -7.17
CA SER A 212 0.70 -35.04 -6.87
C SER A 212 1.97 -34.54 -7.56
N ILE A 213 1.88 -34.09 -8.82
CA ILE A 213 3.03 -33.53 -9.54
C ILE A 213 3.53 -32.24 -8.88
N VAL A 214 2.61 -31.38 -8.41
CA VAL A 214 2.96 -30.14 -7.69
C VAL A 214 3.63 -30.48 -6.36
N GLU A 215 3.12 -31.44 -5.59
CA GLU A 215 3.74 -31.88 -4.33
C GLU A 215 5.16 -32.40 -4.52
N ASP A 216 5.34 -33.32 -5.48
CA ASP A 216 6.64 -33.91 -5.78
C ASP A 216 7.68 -32.85 -6.20
N LEU A 217 7.29 -31.91 -7.06
CA LEU A 217 8.19 -30.86 -7.55
C LEU A 217 8.39 -29.73 -6.53
N ALA A 218 7.38 -29.43 -5.71
CA ALA A 218 7.51 -28.42 -4.66
C ALA A 218 8.47 -28.84 -3.55
N SER A 219 8.59 -30.14 -3.26
CA SER A 219 9.59 -30.69 -2.33
C SER A 219 11.03 -30.33 -2.73
N LYS A 220 11.27 -30.08 -4.03
CA LYS A 220 12.56 -29.74 -4.63
C LYS A 220 12.82 -28.24 -4.71
N ASP A 221 11.77 -27.43 -4.68
CA ASP A 221 11.81 -25.99 -4.93
C ASP A 221 12.34 -25.15 -3.75
N GLY A 222 12.79 -25.77 -2.65
CA GLY A 222 13.30 -25.07 -1.46
C GLY A 222 14.59 -24.26 -1.68
N VAL A 223 15.36 -24.55 -2.75
CA VAL A 223 16.63 -23.87 -3.07
C VAL A 223 16.51 -22.98 -4.33
N ALA A 224 15.41 -23.08 -5.08
CA ALA A 224 15.19 -22.30 -6.29
C ALA A 224 14.74 -20.87 -5.96
N PRO A 225 15.12 -19.85 -6.77
CA PRO A 225 14.48 -18.55 -6.69
C PRO A 225 12.99 -18.75 -6.94
N ALA A 226 12.15 -18.25 -6.04
CA ALA A 226 10.76 -18.63 -6.08
C ALA A 226 9.99 -18.09 -7.30
N SER A 227 10.55 -17.14 -8.07
CA SER A 227 10.05 -16.74 -9.39
C SER A 227 10.23 -17.82 -10.48
N GLU A 228 11.09 -18.81 -10.25
CA GLU A 228 11.44 -19.90 -11.17
C GLU A 228 10.79 -21.24 -10.80
N THR A 229 10.05 -21.31 -9.70
CA THR A 229 9.47 -22.57 -9.17
C THR A 229 8.33 -23.08 -10.03
N PHE A 230 8.11 -24.40 -9.96
CA PHE A 230 7.03 -25.06 -10.68
C PHE A 230 5.66 -24.52 -10.23
N ALA A 231 5.48 -24.36 -8.93
CA ALA A 231 4.25 -23.80 -8.35
C ALA A 231 3.96 -22.38 -8.87
N THR A 232 4.98 -21.53 -9.01
CA THR A 232 4.81 -20.17 -9.59
C THR A 232 4.36 -20.21 -11.04
N GLN A 233 4.97 -21.04 -11.87
CA GLN A 233 4.59 -21.13 -13.28
C GLN A 233 3.19 -21.75 -13.46
N MET A 234 2.86 -22.75 -12.66
CA MET A 234 1.52 -23.35 -12.61
C MET A 234 0.46 -22.33 -12.19
N ALA A 235 0.74 -21.54 -11.15
CA ALA A 235 -0.16 -20.48 -10.70
C ALA A 235 -0.40 -19.43 -11.80
N LEU A 236 0.65 -18.99 -12.50
CA LEU A 236 0.50 -18.03 -13.60
C LEU A 236 -0.41 -18.56 -14.73
N LEU A 237 -0.23 -19.82 -15.13
CA LEU A 237 -1.02 -20.45 -16.19
C LEU A 237 -2.49 -20.65 -15.77
N LEU A 238 -2.73 -21.11 -14.54
CA LEU A 238 -4.07 -21.27 -13.99
C LEU A 238 -4.81 -19.92 -13.89
N ARG A 239 -4.11 -18.86 -13.47
CA ARG A 239 -4.65 -17.49 -13.43
C ARG A 239 -5.06 -17.01 -14.82
N GLU A 240 -4.21 -17.23 -15.83
CA GLU A 240 -4.51 -16.85 -17.22
C GLU A 240 -5.72 -17.62 -17.77
N LYS A 241 -5.83 -18.92 -17.49
CA LYS A 241 -7.00 -19.73 -17.86
C LYS A 241 -8.28 -19.26 -17.17
N LEU A 242 -8.23 -18.96 -15.87
CA LEU A 242 -9.37 -18.44 -15.11
C LEU A 242 -9.83 -17.06 -15.61
N SER A 243 -8.90 -16.18 -15.98
CA SER A 243 -9.22 -14.88 -16.59
C SER A 243 -9.97 -15.05 -17.91
N LYS A 244 -9.48 -15.94 -18.79
CA LYS A 244 -10.11 -16.24 -20.09
C LYS A 244 -11.50 -16.85 -19.93
N LEU A 245 -11.70 -17.71 -18.93
CA LEU A 245 -13.01 -18.27 -18.60
C LEU A 245 -14.01 -17.18 -18.18
N ASN A 246 -13.59 -16.25 -17.31
CA ASN A 246 -14.43 -15.13 -16.88
C ASN A 246 -14.74 -14.13 -18.00
N GLU A 247 -13.85 -13.96 -18.98
CA GLU A 247 -14.10 -13.15 -20.17
C GLU A 247 -15.09 -13.84 -21.13
N SER A 248 -15.07 -15.18 -21.20
CA SER A 248 -15.95 -15.98 -22.07
C SER A 248 -17.40 -16.13 -21.56
N THR A 249 -17.66 -15.90 -20.26
CA THR A 249 -19.00 -15.95 -19.65
C THR A 249 -19.83 -14.67 -19.86
N GLY A 250 -19.33 -13.69 -20.63
CA GLY A 250 -20.14 -12.61 -21.18
C GLY A 250 -20.68 -11.60 -20.17
N VAL A 251 -19.79 -10.78 -19.61
CA VAL A 251 -20.14 -9.42 -19.18
C VAL A 251 -19.09 -8.45 -19.72
N PRO A 252 -19.37 -7.69 -20.80
CA PRO A 252 -18.45 -6.67 -21.27
C PRO A 252 -18.49 -5.49 -20.31
N GLY A 253 -17.31 -5.10 -19.81
CA GLY A 253 -16.98 -3.86 -19.11
C GLY A 253 -18.15 -2.94 -18.71
N THR A 254 -18.81 -3.25 -17.59
CA THR A 254 -19.59 -2.36 -16.68
C THR A 254 -20.37 -3.28 -15.75
N ALA A 255 -19.83 -3.60 -14.57
CA ALA A 255 -20.47 -4.55 -13.67
C ALA A 255 -21.46 -3.84 -12.73
N SER A 256 -22.65 -3.52 -13.24
CA SER A 256 -23.87 -3.57 -12.44
C SER A 256 -24.25 -5.05 -12.30
N TYR A 257 -24.32 -5.60 -11.08
CA TYR A 257 -24.89 -6.93 -10.87
C TYR A 257 -26.34 -6.82 -10.41
N PRO A 258 -27.23 -7.72 -10.87
CA PRO A 258 -28.63 -7.68 -10.54
C PRO A 258 -28.85 -8.22 -9.13
N ALA A 259 -29.83 -7.63 -8.45
CA ALA A 259 -30.32 -8.10 -7.18
C ALA A 259 -30.97 -9.50 -7.30
N SER A 260 -30.84 -10.27 -6.22
CA SER A 260 -31.68 -11.41 -5.81
C SER A 260 -31.36 -12.84 -6.30
N ASN A 261 -30.96 -13.65 -5.30
CA ASN A 261 -31.24 -15.06 -5.01
C ASN A 261 -30.71 -16.22 -5.91
N PRO A 262 -30.44 -17.40 -5.29
CA PRO A 262 -29.58 -18.44 -5.83
C PRO A 262 -30.38 -19.52 -6.58
N ILE A 263 -30.04 -19.83 -7.84
CA ILE A 263 -30.54 -21.04 -8.51
C ILE A 263 -29.49 -21.63 -9.47
N ALA A 264 -29.10 -22.88 -9.15
CA ALA A 264 -28.64 -24.01 -9.99
C ALA A 264 -27.50 -23.81 -11.03
N GLY A 265 -26.53 -24.74 -10.94
CA GLY A 265 -25.31 -24.75 -11.73
C GLY A 265 -25.46 -25.13 -13.20
N THR A 266 -24.66 -24.46 -14.03
CA THR A 266 -24.34 -24.83 -15.40
C THR A 266 -22.94 -25.43 -15.47
N ALA A 267 -22.68 -26.32 -16.44
CA ALA A 267 -21.41 -27.05 -16.58
C ALA A 267 -20.15 -26.14 -16.64
N SER A 268 -20.28 -24.88 -17.07
CA SER A 268 -19.21 -23.86 -17.06
C SER A 268 -18.72 -23.49 -15.64
N ASP A 269 -19.59 -23.58 -14.63
CA ASP A 269 -19.23 -23.28 -13.25
C ASP A 269 -18.44 -24.44 -12.61
N SER A 270 -18.64 -25.68 -13.09
CA SER A 270 -17.91 -26.87 -12.60
C SER A 270 -16.41 -26.87 -12.96
N GLU A 271 -16.06 -26.43 -14.18
CA GLU A 271 -14.66 -26.34 -14.62
C GLU A 271 -13.96 -25.14 -13.94
N GLY A 272 -14.66 -24.01 -13.84
CA GLY A 272 -14.19 -22.85 -13.07
C GLY A 272 -13.91 -23.22 -11.61
N GLN A 273 -14.84 -23.91 -10.94
CA GLN A 273 -14.65 -24.35 -9.56
C GLN A 273 -13.49 -25.36 -9.41
N ARG A 274 -13.31 -26.27 -10.38
CA ARG A 274 -12.16 -27.19 -10.41
C ARG A 274 -10.81 -26.45 -10.54
N LEU A 275 -10.71 -25.49 -11.45
CA LEU A 275 -9.50 -24.70 -11.65
C LEU A 275 -9.20 -23.80 -10.46
N ARG A 276 -10.23 -23.23 -9.82
CA ARG A 276 -10.09 -22.46 -8.57
C ARG A 276 -9.55 -23.33 -7.42
N LYS A 277 -10.07 -24.55 -7.24
CA LYS A 277 -9.57 -25.52 -6.25
C LYS A 277 -8.11 -25.91 -6.52
N LEU A 278 -7.76 -26.18 -7.77
CA LEU A 278 -6.40 -26.52 -8.15
C LEU A 278 -5.43 -25.34 -7.96
N TYR A 279 -5.87 -24.12 -8.30
CA TYR A 279 -5.09 -22.90 -8.08
C TYR A 279 -4.85 -22.63 -6.58
N ALA A 280 -5.87 -22.81 -5.75
CA ALA A 280 -5.74 -22.73 -4.29
C ALA A 280 -4.73 -23.75 -3.75
N ALA A 281 -4.82 -25.01 -4.21
CA ALA A 281 -3.86 -26.07 -3.88
C ALA A 281 -2.42 -25.67 -4.25
N VAL A 282 -2.20 -25.13 -5.45
CA VAL A 282 -0.87 -24.68 -5.93
C VAL A 282 -0.32 -23.52 -5.09
N CYS A 283 -1.18 -22.61 -4.65
CA CYS A 283 -0.79 -21.48 -3.80
C CYS A 283 -0.32 -21.89 -2.39
N HIS A 284 -0.56 -23.13 -1.95
CA HIS A 284 -0.01 -23.67 -0.71
C HIS A 284 1.47 -24.08 -0.81
N PHE A 285 2.09 -24.01 -1.99
CA PHE A 285 3.50 -24.36 -2.21
C PHE A 285 4.35 -23.10 -2.45
N ASN A 286 5.67 -23.27 -2.62
CA ASN A 286 6.63 -22.16 -2.77
C ASN A 286 6.40 -21.35 -4.07
N ILE A 287 5.47 -20.40 -4.05
CA ILE A 287 5.16 -19.51 -5.17
C ILE A 287 5.80 -18.12 -5.02
N ASP A 288 5.88 -17.35 -6.12
CA ASP A 288 6.26 -15.94 -6.10
C ASP A 288 5.11 -14.95 -6.06
N PRO A 289 4.72 -14.45 -4.88
CA PRO A 289 3.63 -13.49 -4.77
C PRO A 289 3.88 -12.22 -5.58
N GLY A 290 5.14 -11.76 -5.74
CA GLY A 290 5.44 -10.55 -6.52
C GLY A 290 5.26 -10.73 -8.04
N VAL A 291 5.14 -11.97 -8.52
CA VAL A 291 4.96 -12.32 -9.94
C VAL A 291 3.55 -12.87 -10.17
N VAL A 292 3.05 -13.69 -9.23
CA VAL A 292 1.73 -14.33 -9.26
C VAL A 292 0.63 -13.36 -8.87
N PHE A 293 0.89 -12.40 -7.98
CA PHE A 293 -0.08 -11.39 -7.55
C PHE A 293 0.28 -10.00 -8.11
N PRO A 294 -0.70 -9.23 -8.57
CA PRO A 294 -0.49 -7.84 -8.98
C PRO A 294 0.02 -7.01 -7.79
N THR A 295 0.93 -6.06 -8.05
CA THR A 295 1.59 -5.25 -7.01
C THR A 295 0.69 -4.17 -6.39
N ASP A 296 -0.55 -4.05 -6.85
CA ASP A 296 -1.53 -3.11 -6.32
C ASP A 296 -2.44 -3.82 -5.30
N ALA A 297 -2.60 -3.18 -4.14
CA ALA A 297 -3.41 -3.65 -3.03
C ALA A 297 -4.84 -3.99 -3.46
N LEU A 298 -5.42 -3.16 -4.33
CA LEU A 298 -6.77 -3.35 -4.84
C LEU A 298 -6.89 -4.59 -5.72
N ALA A 299 -5.83 -4.91 -6.45
CA ALA A 299 -5.78 -6.06 -7.32
C ALA A 299 -5.55 -7.36 -6.51
N ILE A 300 -4.85 -7.29 -5.37
CA ILE A 300 -4.76 -8.39 -4.39
C ILE A 300 -6.09 -8.59 -3.66
N GLN A 301 -6.79 -7.52 -3.29
CA GLN A 301 -8.11 -7.59 -2.62
C GLN A 301 -9.22 -8.07 -3.58
N ARG A 302 -9.22 -7.62 -4.84
CA ARG A 302 -10.09 -8.16 -5.90
C ARG A 302 -9.79 -9.62 -6.17
N TRP A 303 -8.53 -10.01 -6.07
CA TRP A 303 -8.11 -11.40 -6.19
C TRP A 303 -8.57 -12.25 -4.99
N THR A 304 -8.43 -11.79 -3.75
CA THR A 304 -8.97 -12.54 -2.59
C THR A 304 -10.50 -12.68 -2.69
N THR A 305 -11.20 -11.65 -3.13
CA THR A 305 -12.67 -11.68 -3.26
C THR A 305 -13.19 -12.48 -4.47
N GLN A 306 -12.43 -12.58 -5.58
CA GLN A 306 -12.84 -13.35 -6.76
C GLN A 306 -12.66 -14.87 -6.63
N PHE A 307 -11.83 -15.34 -5.70
CA PHE A 307 -11.35 -16.74 -5.71
C PHE A 307 -11.54 -17.49 -4.39
N PHE A 308 -11.78 -16.80 -3.27
CA PHE A 308 -12.35 -17.43 -2.08
C PHE A 308 -13.87 -17.46 -2.24
N HIS A 309 -14.51 -18.61 -1.94
CA HIS A 309 -15.97 -18.70 -1.92
C HIS A 309 -16.56 -17.56 -1.08
N GLU A 310 -17.75 -17.06 -1.41
CA GLU A 310 -18.45 -16.06 -0.57
C GLU A 310 -18.60 -16.54 0.88
N ASP A 311 -18.63 -17.87 1.08
CA ASP A 311 -18.70 -18.54 2.38
C ASP A 311 -17.33 -18.90 3.01
N ALA A 312 -16.21 -18.59 2.37
CA ALA A 312 -14.88 -18.93 2.89
C ALA A 312 -14.59 -18.11 4.15
N TRP A 313 -14.36 -18.81 5.27
CA TRP A 313 -14.27 -18.17 6.56
C TRP A 313 -13.04 -17.26 6.60
N PRO A 314 -13.12 -16.07 7.23
CA PRO A 314 -11.98 -15.16 7.44
C PRO A 314 -10.68 -15.87 7.89
N MET A 315 -10.83 -16.93 8.68
CA MET A 315 -9.76 -17.78 9.21
C MET A 315 -9.05 -18.62 8.13
N GLU A 316 -9.78 -19.13 7.13
CA GLU A 316 -9.20 -19.93 6.03
C GLU A 316 -8.37 -19.07 5.08
N ARG A 317 -8.86 -17.86 4.77
CA ARG A 317 -8.16 -16.88 3.93
C ARG A 317 -6.86 -16.43 4.57
N THR A 318 -6.90 -16.13 5.87
CA THR A 318 -5.73 -15.68 6.63
C THR A 318 -4.69 -16.79 6.80
N LYS A 319 -5.13 -18.05 6.98
CA LYS A 319 -4.25 -19.22 7.05
C LYS A 319 -3.45 -19.43 5.76
N ILE A 320 -4.10 -19.40 4.60
CA ILE A 320 -3.46 -19.57 3.29
C ILE A 320 -2.41 -18.48 3.03
N ILE A 321 -2.78 -17.23 3.33
CA ILE A 321 -1.91 -16.07 3.22
C ILE A 321 -0.68 -16.20 4.13
N MET A 322 -0.85 -16.72 5.34
CA MET A 322 0.22 -16.90 6.30
C MET A 322 1.11 -18.10 6.04
N ASP A 323 0.57 -19.18 5.51
CA ASP A 323 1.36 -20.31 5.03
C ASP A 323 2.32 -19.84 3.91
N LEU A 324 1.86 -18.92 3.06
CA LEU A 324 2.66 -18.26 2.03
C LEU A 324 3.81 -17.39 2.58
N VAL A 325 3.57 -16.70 3.68
CA VAL A 325 4.55 -15.83 4.37
C VAL A 325 5.57 -16.67 5.16
N ARG A 326 5.10 -17.71 5.86
CA ARG A 326 5.92 -18.60 6.71
C ARG A 326 6.83 -19.51 5.91
N GLN A 327 6.34 -20.11 4.83
CA GLN A 327 7.11 -21.07 4.03
C GLN A 327 8.37 -20.48 3.39
N ARG A 328 8.46 -19.15 3.24
CA ARG A 328 9.56 -18.51 2.52
C ARG A 328 10.68 -17.92 3.38
N SER A 329 10.63 -17.98 4.72
CA SER A 329 11.61 -17.26 5.57
C SER A 329 11.87 -15.83 5.06
N LEU A 330 10.82 -15.18 4.51
CA LEU A 330 10.96 -13.88 3.87
C LEU A 330 11.42 -12.94 4.97
N LEU A 331 12.65 -12.44 4.87
CA LEU A 331 13.11 -11.41 5.78
C LEU A 331 12.03 -10.31 5.80
N PRO A 332 11.48 -9.97 6.98
CA PRO A 332 10.39 -9.01 7.13
C PRO A 332 10.64 -7.63 6.50
N SER A 333 11.87 -7.38 6.05
CA SER A 333 12.32 -6.14 5.44
C SER A 333 11.95 -5.97 3.95
N ARG A 334 11.53 -7.02 3.22
CA ARG A 334 11.24 -6.92 1.76
C ARG A 334 9.92 -7.44 1.25
N VAL A 335 9.17 -8.24 2.02
CA VAL A 335 7.72 -8.18 1.87
C VAL A 335 7.38 -6.83 2.46
N MET A 336 7.04 -5.85 1.63
CA MET A 336 6.70 -4.54 2.16
C MET A 336 5.65 -4.77 3.24
N LEU A 337 5.92 -4.30 4.46
CA LEU A 337 4.91 -4.13 5.50
C LEU A 337 3.75 -3.25 4.99
N ASP A 338 3.95 -2.53 3.89
CA ASP A 338 2.88 -1.93 3.08
C ASP A 338 1.92 -2.98 2.49
N CYS A 339 2.38 -4.16 2.05
CA CYS A 339 1.50 -5.23 1.59
C CYS A 339 0.63 -5.81 2.73
N LEU A 340 1.19 -5.99 3.92
CA LEU A 340 0.44 -6.48 5.10
C LEU A 340 -0.52 -5.42 5.66
N SER A 341 -0.14 -4.14 5.61
CA SER A 341 -1.01 -3.03 6.04
C SER A 341 -2.07 -2.64 4.99
N ASN A 342 -1.84 -2.98 3.72
CA ASN A 342 -2.80 -2.85 2.63
C ASN A 342 -3.70 -4.09 2.44
N TRP A 343 -3.43 -5.20 3.12
CA TRP A 343 -4.40 -6.27 3.22
C TRP A 343 -5.50 -5.81 4.17
N CYS A 344 -6.71 -5.66 3.63
CA CYS A 344 -7.92 -5.33 4.38
C CYS A 344 -8.34 -6.49 5.31
N LEU A 345 -7.44 -6.94 6.19
CA LEU A 345 -7.74 -7.87 7.27
C LEU A 345 -8.70 -7.17 8.22
N SER A 346 -9.84 -7.79 8.46
CA SER A 346 -10.77 -7.45 9.54
C SER A 346 -10.06 -7.51 10.89
N ASP A 347 -10.59 -6.81 11.91
CA ASP A 347 -9.99 -6.83 13.25
C ASP A 347 -10.00 -8.23 13.88
N LEU A 348 -10.92 -9.10 13.46
CA LEU A 348 -10.97 -10.51 13.84
C LEU A 348 -9.77 -11.27 13.25
N GLU A 349 -9.46 -11.05 11.96
CA GLU A 349 -8.31 -11.65 11.26
C GLU A 349 -6.97 -11.12 11.79
N ARG A 350 -6.88 -9.85 12.20
CA ARG A 350 -5.67 -9.27 12.80
C ARG A 350 -5.38 -9.81 14.20
N ARG A 351 -6.42 -9.95 15.04
CA ARG A 351 -6.28 -10.53 16.39
C ARG A 351 -5.84 -11.98 16.30
N TRP A 352 -6.49 -12.76 15.45
CA TRP A 352 -6.16 -14.16 15.23
C TRP A 352 -4.77 -14.34 14.63
N LEU A 353 -4.39 -13.51 13.65
CA LEU A 353 -3.04 -13.48 13.09
C LEU A 353 -1.98 -13.21 14.16
N SER A 354 -2.27 -12.28 15.07
CA SER A 354 -1.41 -11.96 16.22
C SER A 354 -1.29 -13.17 17.16
N ASP A 355 -2.41 -13.82 17.53
CA ASP A 355 -2.44 -14.98 18.44
C ASP A 355 -1.78 -16.24 17.84
N MET A 356 -1.85 -16.41 16.52
CA MET A 356 -1.23 -17.55 15.83
C MET A 356 0.26 -17.34 15.55
N LEU A 357 0.73 -16.09 15.47
CA LEU A 357 2.16 -15.72 15.39
C LEU A 357 2.86 -15.82 16.76
N THR A 358 2.10 -15.69 17.85
CA THR A 358 2.58 -15.88 19.24
C THR A 358 2.49 -17.34 19.71
N GLY A 359 1.93 -18.26 18.89
CA GLY A 359 1.92 -19.70 19.14
C GLY A 359 1.01 -20.14 20.31
N SER A 360 0.04 -19.34 20.72
CA SER A 360 -0.75 -19.59 21.95
C SER A 360 -1.86 -20.63 21.82
N VAL A 361 -2.05 -21.25 20.64
CA VAL A 361 -3.18 -22.18 20.40
C VAL A 361 -2.87 -23.66 20.72
N PHE A 362 -1.69 -24.00 21.25
CA PHE A 362 -1.38 -25.37 21.70
C PHE A 362 -0.59 -25.40 23.01
N LYS A 363 -1.20 -25.01 24.13
CA LYS A 363 -0.74 -25.43 25.46
C LYS A 363 -1.91 -25.65 26.41
N ASP A 364 -2.67 -26.72 26.18
CA ASP A 364 -3.29 -27.45 27.28
C ASP A 364 -2.27 -28.50 27.75
N GLY A 365 -1.77 -28.36 28.99
CA GLY A 365 -0.99 -29.40 29.66
C GLY A 365 0.16 -28.91 30.54
N VAL A 366 -0.15 -28.79 31.83
CA VAL A 366 0.73 -28.99 33.01
C VAL A 366 1.76 -27.89 33.35
N GLY A 367 1.62 -27.34 34.57
CA GLY A 367 2.74 -26.90 35.41
C GLY A 367 2.72 -25.43 35.85
N GLN A 368 2.27 -25.17 37.08
CA GLN A 368 2.47 -23.90 37.80
C GLN A 368 3.96 -23.61 38.02
N CYS A 369 4.34 -22.32 37.99
CA CYS A 369 5.36 -21.73 38.86
C CYS A 369 5.13 -20.22 39.00
N GLU A 370 5.26 -19.73 40.23
CA GLU A 370 4.99 -18.38 40.71
C GLU A 370 6.12 -17.38 40.40
N GLY A 371 5.76 -16.08 40.37
CA GLY A 371 6.62 -15.00 40.88
C GLY A 371 7.74 -14.47 39.98
N GLY A 372 7.39 -13.58 39.05
CA GLY A 372 8.33 -12.68 38.36
C GLY A 372 7.83 -12.31 36.97
N VAL A 373 7.47 -11.03 36.74
CA VAL A 373 7.07 -10.54 35.41
C VAL A 373 8.32 -10.41 34.53
N SER A 374 8.82 -11.56 34.08
CA SER A 374 9.71 -11.68 32.94
C SER A 374 8.86 -11.39 31.69
N LYS A 375 8.92 -10.16 31.18
CA LYS A 375 8.43 -9.89 29.81
C LYS A 375 9.23 -10.77 28.87
N SER A 376 8.55 -11.69 28.18
CA SER A 376 9.22 -12.61 27.25
C SER A 376 9.96 -11.81 26.16
N VAL A 377 11.04 -12.39 25.63
CA VAL A 377 11.82 -11.81 24.53
C VAL A 377 10.93 -11.43 23.33
N ASP A 378 9.78 -12.11 23.20
CA ASP A 378 8.79 -11.91 22.13
C ASP A 378 7.93 -10.65 22.30
N GLU A 379 7.55 -10.27 23.53
CA GLU A 379 6.88 -8.99 23.80
C GLU A 379 7.81 -7.80 23.51
N VAL A 380 9.11 -7.95 23.79
CA VAL A 380 10.12 -6.91 23.56
C VAL A 380 10.35 -6.68 22.06
N VAL A 381 10.32 -7.74 21.24
CA VAL A 381 10.49 -7.63 19.78
C VAL A 381 9.26 -7.00 19.12
N VAL A 382 8.04 -7.44 19.48
CA VAL A 382 6.79 -6.85 18.97
C VAL A 382 6.67 -5.39 19.41
N TYR A 383 6.98 -5.09 20.67
CA TYR A 383 7.03 -3.72 21.20
C TYR A 383 8.04 -2.87 20.43
N ARG A 384 9.28 -3.35 20.21
CA ARG A 384 10.32 -2.62 19.45
C ARG A 384 9.96 -2.42 17.97
N SER A 385 9.29 -3.38 17.34
CA SER A 385 8.83 -3.26 15.95
C SER A 385 7.66 -2.27 15.81
N ALA A 386 6.70 -2.30 16.74
CA ALA A 386 5.63 -1.30 16.83
C ALA A 386 6.23 0.09 17.10
N LEU A 387 7.17 0.19 18.03
CA LEU A 387 7.91 1.41 18.39
C LEU A 387 8.73 1.96 17.20
N SER A 388 9.34 1.09 16.38
CA SER A 388 10.02 1.49 15.14
C SER A 388 9.06 2.03 14.07
N CYS A 389 7.86 1.44 13.95
CA CYS A 389 6.83 1.93 13.04
C CYS A 389 6.23 3.25 13.52
N VAL A 390 5.98 3.38 14.83
CA VAL A 390 5.52 4.60 15.48
C VAL A 390 6.54 5.72 15.30
N ARG A 391 7.84 5.48 15.49
CA ARG A 391 8.90 6.49 15.27
C ARG A 391 9.09 6.91 13.82
N LYS A 392 8.71 6.10 12.82
CA LYS A 392 8.87 6.44 11.39
C LYS A 392 7.87 7.50 10.91
N ASP A 393 6.66 7.49 11.45
CA ASP A 393 5.61 8.47 11.11
C ASP A 393 4.62 8.61 12.30
N LEU A 394 5.10 9.23 13.39
CA LEU A 394 4.36 9.42 14.64
C LEU A 394 2.98 10.07 14.38
N LYS A 395 2.89 10.96 13.39
CA LYS A 395 1.67 11.68 13.03
C LYS A 395 0.58 10.76 12.48
N ARG A 396 0.95 9.81 11.63
CA ARG A 396 0.02 8.85 11.01
C ARG A 396 -0.54 7.85 12.00
N ASN A 397 0.23 7.50 13.03
CA ASN A 397 -0.16 6.51 14.03
C ASN A 397 -1.12 7.03 15.11
N LEU A 398 -1.41 8.33 15.16
CA LEU A 398 -2.30 8.92 16.17
C LEU A 398 -3.80 8.81 15.83
N VAL A 399 -4.16 8.17 14.71
CA VAL A 399 -5.56 8.01 14.24
C VAL A 399 -6.27 6.80 14.89
N ASP A 400 -5.54 5.95 15.63
CA ASP A 400 -6.08 4.82 16.40
C ASP A 400 -5.95 5.11 17.91
N ASN A 401 -7.07 5.03 18.63
CA ASN A 401 -7.15 5.28 20.08
C ASN A 401 -6.25 4.40 20.91
N ARG A 402 -6.08 3.15 20.45
CA ARG A 402 -5.18 2.21 21.11
C ARG A 402 -3.74 2.72 21.06
N LEU A 403 -3.40 3.57 20.10
CA LEU A 403 -2.08 4.17 19.93
C LEU A 403 -1.92 5.49 20.69
N LEU A 404 -2.99 6.20 21.07
CA LEU A 404 -2.89 7.37 21.97
C LEU A 404 -2.36 6.97 23.35
N HIS A 405 -2.82 5.83 23.89
CA HIS A 405 -2.28 5.27 25.13
C HIS A 405 -0.80 4.89 24.99
N HIS A 406 -0.39 4.30 23.86
CA HIS A 406 1.01 3.99 23.60
C HIS A 406 1.86 5.25 23.44
N TYR A 407 1.37 6.30 22.76
CA TYR A 407 2.08 7.57 22.63
C TYR A 407 2.30 8.22 24.00
N ALA A 408 1.29 8.19 24.88
CA ALA A 408 1.46 8.63 26.26
C ALA A 408 2.49 7.82 27.05
N GLN A 409 2.57 6.50 26.82
CA GLN A 409 3.64 5.67 27.39
C GLN A 409 5.02 6.08 26.83
N LEU A 410 5.15 6.32 25.53
CA LEU A 410 6.41 6.78 24.92
C LEU A 410 6.88 8.14 25.44
N LEU A 411 5.93 9.07 25.68
CA LEU A 411 6.21 10.34 26.35
C LEU A 411 6.70 10.13 27.77
N ASN A 412 6.05 9.23 28.52
CA ASN A 412 6.40 8.91 29.90
C ASN A 412 7.78 8.25 30.02
N ASP A 413 8.09 7.35 29.08
CA ASP A 413 9.35 6.62 29.04
C ASP A 413 10.50 7.49 28.48
N GLY A 414 10.21 8.70 27.99
CA GLY A 414 11.20 9.63 27.43
C GLY A 414 11.68 9.25 26.03
N GLU A 415 11.02 8.32 25.35
CA GLU A 415 11.34 7.87 23.99
C GLU A 415 10.89 8.87 22.91
N VAL A 416 9.92 9.72 23.24
CA VAL A 416 9.42 10.84 22.43
C VAL A 416 9.45 12.11 23.27
N GLU A 417 10.06 13.15 22.75
CA GLU A 417 10.09 14.45 23.42
C GLU A 417 8.82 15.26 23.11
N PRO A 418 8.31 16.07 24.06
CA PRO A 418 7.14 16.92 23.82
C PRO A 418 7.36 18.03 22.78
N LYS A 419 8.61 18.31 22.40
CA LYS A 419 8.94 19.23 21.29
C LYS A 419 8.76 18.59 19.91
N ASP A 420 8.56 17.28 19.83
CA ASP A 420 8.36 16.59 18.57
C ASP A 420 7.09 17.13 17.85
N PRO A 421 7.11 17.33 16.51
CA PRO A 421 5.95 17.82 15.77
C PRO A 421 4.69 16.95 15.90
N SER A 422 4.80 15.70 16.34
CA SER A 422 3.67 14.82 16.61
C SER A 422 2.96 15.11 17.94
N PHE A 423 3.58 15.82 18.88
CA PHE A 423 2.96 16.18 20.16
C PHE A 423 1.72 17.05 19.95
N LEU A 424 1.78 18.02 19.03
CA LEU A 424 0.63 18.83 18.63
C LEU A 424 -0.55 17.94 18.21
N HIS A 425 -0.30 16.97 17.33
CA HIS A 425 -1.33 16.06 16.84
C HIS A 425 -1.87 15.16 17.95
N PHE A 426 -1.00 14.66 18.83
CA PHE A 426 -1.43 13.83 19.97
C PHE A 426 -2.41 14.60 20.87
N ILE A 427 -2.13 15.87 21.17
CA ILE A 427 -2.99 16.69 22.01
C ILE A 427 -4.29 17.08 21.29
N GLU A 428 -4.24 17.35 19.98
CA GLU A 428 -5.44 17.57 19.16
C GLU A 428 -6.35 16.33 19.17
N GLU A 429 -5.82 15.14 18.88
CA GLU A 429 -6.58 13.90 18.87
C GLU A 429 -7.15 13.57 20.26
N CYS A 430 -6.39 13.78 21.34
CA CYS A 430 -6.88 13.63 22.72
C CYS A 430 -8.03 14.60 23.07
N GLY A 431 -8.10 15.76 22.44
CA GLY A 431 -9.19 16.72 22.67
C GLY A 431 -10.35 16.60 21.68
N GLU A 432 -10.26 15.70 20.70
CA GLU A 432 -11.39 15.22 19.89
C GLU A 432 -11.99 13.90 20.43
N CYS A 433 -11.35 13.27 21.43
CA CYS A 433 -11.90 12.10 22.11
C CYS A 433 -13.00 12.50 23.11
N HIS A 434 -14.02 11.66 23.21
CA HIS A 434 -15.25 11.96 23.93
C HIS A 434 -15.41 11.18 25.23
N SER A 435 -14.63 10.11 25.42
CA SER A 435 -14.59 9.33 26.66
C SER A 435 -13.15 9.00 27.10
N GLU A 436 -12.97 8.60 28.36
CA GLU A 436 -11.68 8.14 28.90
C GLU A 436 -11.20 6.81 28.30
N ALA A 437 -12.09 6.03 27.67
CA ALA A 437 -11.68 4.78 27.02
C ALA A 437 -10.95 5.01 25.69
N GLU A 438 -11.10 6.21 25.10
CA GLU A 438 -10.55 6.57 23.80
C GLU A 438 -9.14 7.14 23.88
N ARG A 439 -8.69 7.54 25.09
CA ARG A 439 -7.45 8.28 25.28
C ARG A 439 -6.89 8.08 26.68
N PRO A 440 -5.61 8.34 26.92
CA PRO A 440 -5.03 8.30 28.25
C PRO A 440 -5.72 9.29 29.21
N ALA A 441 -6.13 8.83 30.40
CA ALA A 441 -6.63 9.70 31.47
C ALA A 441 -5.56 10.70 31.96
N ARG A 442 -4.28 10.33 31.82
CA ARG A 442 -3.14 11.20 32.09
C ARG A 442 -1.93 10.78 31.26
N PHE A 443 -1.03 11.72 31.04
CA PHE A 443 0.29 11.46 30.46
C PHE A 443 1.34 12.32 31.15
N SER A 444 2.58 11.87 31.12
CA SER A 444 3.71 12.51 31.78
C SER A 444 4.90 12.58 30.86
N PHE A 445 5.76 13.56 31.09
CA PHE A 445 7.02 13.74 30.36
C PHE A 445 7.98 14.64 31.14
N LEU A 446 9.26 14.58 30.80
CA LEU A 446 10.29 15.43 31.39
C LEU A 446 10.45 16.72 30.59
N VAL A 447 10.51 17.83 31.32
CA VAL A 447 10.84 19.15 30.81
C VAL A 447 12.28 19.49 31.22
N PRO A 448 13.17 19.85 30.29
CA PRO A 448 14.53 20.25 30.61
C PRO A 448 14.54 21.58 31.40
N PRO A 449 15.64 21.88 32.12
CA PRO A 449 15.79 23.14 32.84
C PRO A 449 15.54 24.33 31.89
N SER A 450 14.66 25.23 32.28
CA SER A 450 14.29 26.41 31.48
C SER A 450 14.24 27.65 32.35
N SER A 451 14.55 28.80 31.75
CA SER A 451 14.34 30.12 32.36
C SER A 451 12.87 30.54 32.37
N LEU A 452 12.01 29.86 31.60
CA LEU A 452 10.58 30.13 31.57
C LEU A 452 9.87 29.38 32.71
N PRO A 453 8.84 29.99 33.33
CA PRO A 453 7.92 29.26 34.20
C PRO A 453 7.32 28.05 33.47
N VAL A 454 7.11 26.94 34.18
CA VAL A 454 6.63 25.66 33.59
C VAL A 454 5.39 25.87 32.70
N MET A 455 4.40 26.63 33.17
CA MET A 455 3.17 26.90 32.40
C MET A 455 3.38 27.74 31.14
N GLU A 456 4.40 28.59 31.10
CA GLU A 456 4.76 29.34 29.90
C GLU A 456 5.53 28.46 28.92
N TYR A 457 6.45 27.64 29.42
CA TYR A 457 7.11 26.62 28.62
C TYR A 457 6.11 25.68 27.96
N LEU A 458 5.14 25.15 28.72
CA LEU A 458 4.11 24.25 28.19
C LEU A 458 3.31 24.89 27.05
N ARG A 459 3.01 26.19 27.12
CA ARG A 459 2.31 26.91 26.03
C ARG A 459 3.10 26.92 24.72
N THR A 460 4.43 26.84 24.78
CA THR A 460 5.29 26.80 23.57
C THR A 460 5.31 25.45 22.86
N LEU A 461 4.89 24.36 23.52
CA LEU A 461 4.94 23.01 22.95
C LEU A 461 3.92 22.79 21.82
N ALA A 462 2.71 23.36 21.98
CA ALA A 462 1.63 23.23 21.00
C ALA A 462 0.85 24.55 20.88
N PRO A 463 1.49 25.64 20.40
CA PRO A 463 0.90 26.99 20.43
C PRO A 463 -0.33 27.12 19.53
N GLN A 464 -0.43 26.28 18.49
CA GLN A 464 -1.57 26.26 17.57
C GLN A 464 -2.75 25.42 18.10
N CYS A 465 -2.54 24.59 19.12
CA CYS A 465 -3.58 23.74 19.68
C CYS A 465 -4.50 24.52 20.63
N THR A 466 -5.75 24.71 20.22
CA THR A 466 -6.76 25.41 21.04
C THR A 466 -7.14 24.63 22.29
N TYR A 467 -7.18 23.29 22.21
CA TYR A 467 -7.37 22.41 23.37
C TYR A 467 -6.33 22.64 24.45
N TRP A 468 -5.07 22.57 24.04
CA TRP A 468 -3.92 22.68 24.91
C TRP A 468 -3.90 24.01 25.61
N ARG A 469 -4.10 25.09 24.85
CA ARG A 469 -4.20 26.45 25.39
C ARG A 469 -5.30 26.55 26.42
N THR A 470 -6.49 26.02 26.11
CA THR A 470 -7.63 26.12 27.02
C THR A 470 -7.44 25.28 28.28
N LEU A 471 -6.83 24.10 28.17
CA LEU A 471 -6.47 23.25 29.30
C LEU A 471 -5.51 24.00 30.24
N LEU A 472 -4.45 24.60 29.69
CA LEU A 472 -3.46 25.35 30.45
C LEU A 472 -4.00 26.67 31.02
N GLU A 473 -4.97 27.31 30.38
CA GLU A 473 -5.53 28.59 30.83
C GLU A 473 -6.65 28.41 31.87
N LYS A 474 -7.60 27.51 31.60
CA LYS A 474 -8.84 27.37 32.38
C LYS A 474 -8.84 26.20 33.36
N LYS A 475 -8.00 25.18 33.15
CA LYS A 475 -7.94 23.97 33.99
C LYS A 475 -6.50 23.72 34.48
N ARG A 476 -5.90 24.76 35.09
CA ARG A 476 -4.50 24.70 35.59
C ARG A 476 -4.26 23.56 36.58
N ASP A 477 -5.27 23.24 37.38
CA ASP A 477 -5.21 22.17 38.39
C ASP A 477 -5.04 20.77 37.78
N CYS A 478 -5.22 20.64 36.46
CA CYS A 478 -4.95 19.41 35.73
C CYS A 478 -3.45 19.18 35.46
N VAL A 479 -2.58 20.16 35.74
CA VAL A 479 -1.14 20.07 35.50
C VAL A 479 -0.41 19.99 36.83
N GLU A 480 0.25 18.86 37.07
CA GLU A 480 1.13 18.64 38.22
C GLU A 480 2.58 18.70 37.74
N ALA A 481 3.43 19.44 38.44
CA ALA A 481 4.84 19.59 38.10
C ALA A 481 5.70 19.33 39.34
N VAL A 482 6.62 18.37 39.25
CA VAL A 482 7.51 17.98 40.34
C VAL A 482 8.95 18.09 39.86
N VAL A 483 9.84 18.65 40.69
CA VAL A 483 11.26 18.75 40.36
C VAL A 483 11.88 17.35 40.36
N ALA A 484 12.51 17.00 39.23
CA ALA A 484 13.23 15.75 39.01
C ALA A 484 14.75 15.96 39.11
N PRO A 485 15.57 14.88 39.15
CA PRO A 485 17.02 14.99 39.21
C PRO A 485 17.60 15.87 38.08
N TYR A 486 18.77 16.48 38.35
CA TYR A 486 19.49 17.33 37.40
C TYR A 486 18.70 18.59 36.96
N GLY A 487 17.79 19.09 37.79
CA GLY A 487 17.04 20.33 37.53
C GLY A 487 15.94 20.20 36.47
N HIS A 488 15.62 18.97 36.06
CA HIS A 488 14.49 18.71 35.18
C HIS A 488 13.17 18.84 35.95
N VAL A 489 12.07 19.03 35.23
CA VAL A 489 10.73 19.06 35.80
C VAL A 489 9.92 17.92 35.21
N HIS A 490 9.46 17.01 36.05
CA HIS A 490 8.52 15.98 35.66
C HIS A 490 7.11 16.57 35.66
N VAL A 491 6.50 16.69 34.48
CA VAL A 491 5.16 17.23 34.29
C VAL A 491 4.19 16.08 34.07
N THR A 492 3.11 16.05 34.83
CA THR A 492 1.97 15.15 34.65
C THR A 492 0.74 15.97 34.30
N VAL A 493 0.11 15.63 33.19
CA VAL A 493 -1.13 16.27 32.72
C VAL A 493 -2.26 15.28 32.88
N LYS A 494 -3.25 15.62 33.70
CA LYS A 494 -4.51 14.90 33.83
C LYS A 494 -5.50 15.47 32.82
N LEU A 495 -6.07 14.61 31.97
CA LEU A 495 -7.10 15.04 31.04
C LEU A 495 -8.47 14.98 31.73
N PRO A 496 -9.38 15.94 31.49
CA PRO A 496 -10.73 15.90 32.04
C PRO A 496 -11.44 14.59 31.64
N PRO A 497 -12.27 13.95 32.48
CA PRO A 497 -12.80 12.62 32.21
C PRO A 497 -13.74 12.57 31.00
N GLU A 498 -14.70 13.49 30.96
CA GLU A 498 -15.71 13.54 29.92
C GLU A 498 -15.57 14.78 29.04
N HIS A 499 -15.93 14.61 27.77
CA HIS A 499 -16.00 15.74 26.85
C HIS A 499 -17.24 16.59 27.17
N GLU A 500 -17.07 17.91 27.19
CA GLU A 500 -18.13 18.87 27.56
C GLU A 500 -19.41 18.78 26.69
N CYS A 501 -19.37 18.15 25.50
CA CYS A 501 -20.55 17.93 24.66
C CYS A 501 -21.43 16.80 25.20
N VAL A 502 -20.81 15.76 25.79
CA VAL A 502 -21.52 14.67 26.47
C VAL A 502 -22.22 15.23 27.70
N GLN A 503 -21.49 16.02 28.50
CA GLN A 503 -22.03 16.73 29.67
C GLN A 503 -23.16 17.69 29.28
N ALA A 504 -23.00 18.44 28.19
CA ALA A 504 -24.04 19.35 27.71
C ALA A 504 -25.28 18.60 27.22
N ALA A 505 -25.13 17.48 26.52
CA ALA A 505 -26.24 16.63 26.09
C ALA A 505 -27.00 16.02 27.28
N GLU A 506 -26.29 15.61 28.33
CA GLU A 506 -26.88 15.12 29.58
C GLU A 506 -27.60 16.22 30.35
N THR A 507 -27.03 17.43 30.38
CA THR A 507 -27.69 18.59 30.99
C THR A 507 -28.99 18.93 30.25
N VAL A 508 -28.99 18.91 28.90
CA VAL A 508 -30.21 19.13 28.11
C VAL A 508 -31.26 18.05 28.35
N ARG A 509 -30.86 16.78 28.52
CA ARG A 509 -31.77 15.69 28.90
C ARG A 509 -32.35 15.89 30.31
N ALA A 510 -31.53 16.30 31.28
CA ALA A 510 -31.91 16.47 32.67
C ALA A 510 -32.86 17.65 32.90
N VAL A 511 -32.74 18.73 32.10
CA VAL A 511 -33.54 19.95 32.25
C VAL A 511 -34.93 19.83 31.57
N GLY A 512 -35.27 18.68 30.98
CA GLY A 512 -36.64 18.32 30.63
C GLY A 512 -37.38 19.37 29.78
N HIS A 513 -36.71 20.06 28.86
CA HIS A 513 -37.37 20.95 27.91
C HIS A 513 -38.11 20.11 26.86
N SER A 514 -39.30 19.63 27.24
CA SER A 514 -40.41 19.49 26.31
C SER A 514 -40.67 20.87 25.68
N ASP A 515 -40.67 20.92 24.35
CA ASP A 515 -40.95 22.09 23.51
C ASP A 515 -39.79 23.08 23.28
N ASN A 516 -38.92 22.78 22.30
CA ASN A 516 -38.84 23.58 21.05
C ASN A 516 -37.60 23.23 20.18
N CYS A 517 -37.89 22.70 18.99
CA CYS A 517 -37.08 22.84 17.77
C CYS A 517 -35.65 22.25 17.82
N LEU A 518 -35.50 20.99 18.23
CA LEU A 518 -34.32 20.22 17.80
C LEU A 518 -34.41 20.10 16.28
N LEU A 519 -33.51 20.78 15.55
CA LEU A 519 -33.39 20.67 14.10
C LEU A 519 -33.47 19.20 13.71
N SER A 520 -34.56 18.80 13.05
CA SER A 520 -34.67 17.48 12.43
C SER A 520 -33.56 17.39 11.40
N LEU A 521 -32.46 16.72 11.74
CA LEU A 521 -31.34 16.48 10.83
C LEU A 521 -31.86 15.61 9.68
N PRO A 522 -31.97 16.14 8.44
CA PRO A 522 -32.51 15.36 7.34
C PRO A 522 -31.59 14.17 7.07
N VAL A 523 -32.16 12.97 7.14
CA VAL A 523 -31.44 11.72 6.89
C VAL A 523 -31.49 11.42 5.40
N LEU A 524 -30.32 11.24 4.79
CA LEU A 524 -30.16 10.82 3.40
C LEU A 524 -30.15 9.30 3.28
N TYR A 525 -29.57 8.62 4.28
CA TYR A 525 -29.46 7.17 4.34
C TYR A 525 -29.19 6.73 5.78
N GLU A 526 -29.78 5.62 6.22
CA GLU A 526 -29.50 5.01 7.52
C GLU A 526 -29.68 3.50 7.45
N ASP A 527 -28.73 2.76 8.00
CA ASP A 527 -28.80 1.31 8.22
C ASP A 527 -28.30 0.95 9.64
N GLU A 528 -27.95 -0.31 9.89
CA GLU A 528 -27.41 -0.77 11.17
C GLU A 528 -26.04 -0.15 11.50
N HIS A 529 -25.21 0.12 10.49
CA HIS A 529 -23.79 0.43 10.62
C HIS A 529 -23.44 1.90 10.38
N LEU A 530 -24.26 2.65 9.64
CA LEU A 530 -23.97 4.04 9.27
C LEU A 530 -25.22 4.91 9.12
N LEU A 531 -25.01 6.21 9.29
CA LEU A 531 -26.00 7.27 9.20
C LEU A 531 -25.43 8.39 8.32
N ILE A 532 -26.08 8.69 7.20
CA ILE A 532 -25.73 9.81 6.33
C ILE A 532 -26.81 10.87 6.47
N ILE A 533 -26.40 12.08 6.83
CA ILE A 533 -27.29 13.24 6.98
C ILE A 533 -26.95 14.34 5.97
N ASN A 534 -27.97 15.14 5.64
CA ASN A 534 -27.77 16.44 5.01
C ASN A 534 -27.58 17.48 6.11
N LYS A 535 -26.32 17.74 6.47
CA LYS A 535 -25.98 18.70 7.51
C LYS A 535 -26.47 20.10 7.10
N PRO A 536 -27.30 20.77 7.93
CA PRO A 536 -27.68 22.16 7.68
C PRO A 536 -26.47 23.11 7.85
N PRO A 537 -26.47 24.27 7.19
CA PRO A 537 -25.49 25.31 7.48
C PRO A 537 -25.68 25.86 8.91
N HIS A 538 -24.67 26.58 9.42
CA HIS A 538 -24.62 27.18 10.75
C HIS A 538 -24.57 26.21 11.95
N VAL A 539 -24.65 24.90 11.70
CA VAL A 539 -24.51 23.86 12.75
C VAL A 539 -23.10 23.29 12.68
N ALA A 540 -22.36 23.24 13.78
CA ALA A 540 -21.03 22.60 13.77
C ALA A 540 -21.15 21.07 13.67
N THR A 541 -20.18 20.40 13.05
CA THR A 541 -20.16 18.92 13.05
C THR A 541 -19.93 18.39 14.46
N SER A 542 -18.83 18.81 15.07
CA SER A 542 -18.49 18.58 16.47
C SER A 542 -17.71 19.78 17.00
N ARG A 543 -17.80 20.03 18.31
CA ARG A 543 -17.00 21.05 19.00
C ARG A 543 -15.79 20.41 19.67
N HIS A 544 -14.77 21.20 19.91
CA HIS A 544 -13.56 20.76 20.60
C HIS A 544 -13.82 20.64 22.12
N ALA A 545 -13.30 19.59 22.77
CA ALA A 545 -13.52 19.24 24.19
C ALA A 545 -13.38 20.35 25.25
N LEU A 546 -12.68 21.45 24.96
CA LEU A 546 -12.51 22.57 25.88
C LEU A 546 -12.87 23.94 25.28
N SER A 547 -13.37 24.00 24.03
CA SER A 547 -13.68 25.27 23.35
C SER A 547 -15.16 25.68 23.48
N CYS A 548 -15.84 25.25 24.55
CA CYS A 548 -17.28 25.44 24.72
C CYS A 548 -17.70 26.84 25.23
N THR A 549 -16.83 27.85 25.20
CA THR A 549 -17.21 29.23 25.56
C THR A 549 -17.93 30.01 24.46
N GLN A 550 -18.52 29.34 23.48
CA GLN A 550 -19.53 29.96 22.61
C GLN A 550 -20.89 29.32 22.89
N GLN A 551 -21.46 29.72 24.03
CA GLN A 551 -22.90 29.61 24.26
C GLN A 551 -23.59 30.62 23.33
N CYS A 552 -24.41 30.14 22.40
CA CYS A 552 -25.55 30.92 21.95
C CYS A 552 -26.72 30.57 22.88
N ASN A 553 -26.92 31.37 23.94
CA ASN A 553 -28.13 31.35 24.77
C ASN A 553 -28.54 29.97 25.33
N GLY A 554 -27.61 29.20 25.90
CA GLY A 554 -27.94 27.99 26.66
C GLY A 554 -28.46 26.78 25.86
N LYS A 555 -28.39 26.80 24.52
CA LYS A 555 -28.75 25.64 23.68
C LYS A 555 -27.50 24.89 23.21
N VAL A 556 -27.58 23.57 23.15
CA VAL A 556 -26.55 22.68 22.57
C VAL A 556 -26.80 22.58 21.06
N VAL A 557 -25.79 22.85 20.22
CA VAL A 557 -25.98 23.29 18.81
C VAL A 557 -25.03 22.63 17.78
N ASP A 558 -24.53 21.41 18.03
CA ASP A 558 -23.73 20.65 17.05
C ASP A 558 -24.34 19.29 16.72
N VAL A 559 -23.98 18.73 15.57
CA VAL A 559 -24.57 17.50 15.03
C VAL A 559 -24.40 16.33 15.99
N VAL A 560 -23.19 16.10 16.51
CA VAL A 560 -22.91 14.99 17.43
C VAL A 560 -23.82 15.10 18.66
N SER A 561 -23.90 16.28 19.27
CA SER A 561 -24.75 16.48 20.43
C SER A 561 -26.24 16.28 20.14
N LEU A 562 -26.73 16.72 18.98
CA LEU A 562 -28.11 16.48 18.54
C LEU A 562 -28.41 14.98 18.31
N LEU A 563 -27.45 14.21 17.80
CA LEU A 563 -27.59 12.77 17.65
C LEU A 563 -27.56 12.05 19.00
N LEU A 564 -26.80 12.57 19.96
CA LEU A 564 -26.70 12.03 21.30
C LEU A 564 -27.93 12.30 22.17
N THR A 565 -28.67 13.39 21.94
CA THR A 565 -29.91 13.65 22.67
C THR A 565 -31.02 12.66 22.26
N CYS A 566 -31.06 12.24 21.00
CA CYS A 566 -31.95 11.18 20.51
C CYS A 566 -31.70 9.86 21.28
N GLU A 567 -32.77 9.20 21.74
CA GLU A 567 -32.67 8.01 22.60
C GLU A 567 -32.07 6.82 21.83
N GLU A 568 -32.69 6.45 20.72
CA GLU A 568 -32.30 5.29 19.90
C GLU A 568 -30.91 5.48 19.26
N ARG A 569 -30.70 6.59 18.54
CA ARG A 569 -29.40 6.89 17.91
C ARG A 569 -28.31 7.15 18.94
N GLY A 570 -28.63 7.86 20.03
CA GLY A 570 -27.67 8.20 21.06
C GLY A 570 -27.17 6.97 21.81
N ALA A 571 -28.02 5.97 22.09
CA ALA A 571 -27.60 4.73 22.73
C ALA A 571 -26.54 3.98 21.91
N THR A 572 -26.73 3.92 20.59
CA THR A 572 -25.79 3.28 19.66
C THR A 572 -24.51 4.11 19.51
N MET A 573 -24.65 5.39 19.19
CA MET A 573 -23.50 6.27 18.91
C MET A 573 -22.58 6.42 20.12
N ARG A 574 -23.10 6.47 21.36
CA ARG A 574 -22.25 6.58 22.58
C ARG A 574 -21.19 5.49 22.71
N ARG A 575 -21.46 4.29 22.15
CA ARG A 575 -20.56 3.13 22.23
C ARG A 575 -19.52 3.11 21.12
N VAL A 576 -19.70 3.93 20.09
CA VAL A 576 -18.81 3.99 18.93
C VAL A 576 -17.78 5.07 19.15
N PHE A 577 -16.54 4.80 18.74
CA PHE A 577 -15.48 5.80 18.80
C PHE A 577 -15.87 7.17 18.20
N ARG A 578 -15.60 8.27 18.93
CA ARG A 578 -16.00 9.65 18.59
C ARG A 578 -17.49 9.80 18.28
N GLN A 579 -18.30 8.96 18.89
CA GLN A 579 -19.75 8.92 18.69
C GLN A 579 -20.14 8.81 17.22
N GLY A 580 -19.34 8.01 16.49
CA GLY A 580 -19.53 7.77 15.07
C GLY A 580 -18.93 8.83 14.16
N GLN A 581 -18.28 9.89 14.66
CA GLN A 581 -17.69 10.89 13.79
C GLN A 581 -16.47 10.34 13.04
N VAL A 582 -16.55 10.30 11.71
CA VAL A 582 -15.45 9.82 10.84
C VAL A 582 -14.87 10.90 9.93
N HIS A 583 -15.60 12.01 9.74
CA HIS A 583 -15.11 13.22 9.08
C HIS A 583 -15.91 14.45 9.53
N ARG A 584 -15.60 15.63 8.98
CA ARG A 584 -16.23 16.89 9.38
C ARG A 584 -16.50 17.83 8.22
N LEU A 585 -17.52 18.67 8.39
CA LEU A 585 -17.79 19.86 7.61
C LEU A 585 -17.65 21.10 8.50
N ASP A 586 -17.20 22.22 7.91
CA ASP A 586 -17.17 23.52 8.58
C ASP A 586 -18.59 23.94 8.99
N THR A 587 -18.72 24.78 10.04
CA THR A 587 -20.00 25.21 10.59
C THR A 587 -20.96 25.74 9.52
N GLU A 588 -20.46 26.61 8.64
CA GLU A 588 -21.22 27.25 7.56
C GLU A 588 -21.44 26.36 6.33
N THR A 589 -20.73 25.23 6.23
CA THR A 589 -20.83 24.30 5.10
C THR A 589 -21.99 23.34 5.30
N SER A 590 -22.87 23.20 4.31
CA SER A 590 -23.99 22.25 4.33
C SER A 590 -23.68 20.98 3.54
N GLY A 591 -24.54 19.96 3.60
CA GLY A 591 -24.49 18.79 2.70
C GLY A 591 -24.15 17.46 3.37
N CYS A 592 -23.69 16.49 2.58
CA CYS A 592 -23.46 15.11 3.02
C CYS A 592 -22.43 15.00 4.16
N LEU A 593 -22.88 14.49 5.30
CA LEU A 593 -22.05 14.06 6.43
C LEU A 593 -22.40 12.61 6.77
N VAL A 594 -21.40 11.76 6.98
CA VAL A 594 -21.61 10.37 7.39
C VAL A 594 -21.08 10.17 8.80
N MET A 595 -21.83 9.39 9.56
CA MET A 595 -21.57 8.98 10.93
C MET A 595 -21.63 7.45 11.00
N ALA A 596 -20.75 6.84 11.78
CA ALA A 596 -20.72 5.40 12.01
C ALA A 596 -21.57 5.01 13.23
N LYS A 597 -22.47 4.04 13.06
CA LYS A 597 -23.29 3.45 14.14
C LYS A 597 -22.67 2.18 14.75
N SER A 598 -21.53 1.73 14.24
CA SER A 598 -20.80 0.58 14.81
C SER A 598 -19.29 0.80 14.78
N ASP A 599 -18.55 0.10 15.64
CA ASP A 599 -17.09 0.18 15.67
C ASP A 599 -16.44 -0.27 14.36
N VAL A 600 -16.98 -1.34 13.75
CA VAL A 600 -16.56 -1.85 12.44
C VAL A 600 -16.69 -0.75 11.38
N ALA A 601 -17.83 -0.06 11.37
CA ALA A 601 -18.06 1.05 10.45
C ALA A 601 -17.14 2.24 10.73
N SER A 602 -16.96 2.59 12.00
CA SER A 602 -16.09 3.69 12.42
C SER A 602 -14.65 3.45 11.96
N ALA A 603 -14.11 2.25 12.19
CA ALA A 603 -12.75 1.88 11.80
C ALA A 603 -12.56 1.91 10.28
N SER A 604 -13.47 1.28 9.53
CA SER A 604 -13.40 1.22 8.07
C SER A 604 -13.54 2.60 7.42
N LEU A 605 -14.53 3.39 7.83
CA LEU A 605 -14.76 4.72 7.25
C LEU A 605 -13.63 5.69 7.56
N ARG A 606 -13.05 5.66 8.78
CA ARG A 606 -11.88 6.48 9.11
C ARG A 606 -10.67 6.11 8.25
N HIS A 607 -10.48 4.83 7.94
CA HIS A 607 -9.45 4.39 7.02
C HIS A 607 -9.69 4.92 5.60
N GLN A 608 -10.91 4.73 5.09
CA GLN A 608 -11.30 5.17 3.74
C GLN A 608 -11.29 6.69 3.57
N MET A 609 -11.54 7.44 4.64
CA MET A 609 -11.53 8.91 4.68
C MET A 609 -10.21 9.50 5.19
N GLY A 610 -9.20 8.65 5.36
CA GLY A 610 -7.94 8.99 6.01
C GLY A 610 -7.22 10.20 5.42
N THR A 611 -6.33 10.78 6.23
CA THR A 611 -5.67 12.08 5.97
C THR A 611 -4.62 12.07 4.84
N SER A 612 -4.39 10.94 4.16
CA SER A 612 -3.39 10.79 3.08
C SER A 612 -4.03 10.39 1.75
N ALA A 613 -3.63 11.06 0.66
CA ALA A 613 -4.14 10.83 -0.70
C ALA A 613 -3.98 9.37 -1.18
N ALA A 614 -2.90 8.71 -0.76
CA ALA A 614 -2.52 7.40 -1.26
C ALA A 614 -3.46 6.27 -0.81
N TYR A 615 -4.33 6.53 0.17
CA TYR A 615 -5.18 5.52 0.82
C TYR A 615 -6.65 5.91 0.88
N SER A 616 -7.00 7.13 0.46
CA SER A 616 -8.39 7.60 0.50
C SER A 616 -9.19 6.91 -0.60
N GLN A 617 -10.16 6.09 -0.19
CA GLN A 617 -11.12 5.42 -1.07
C GLN A 617 -12.45 6.18 -1.16
N CYS A 618 -12.53 7.35 -0.53
CA CYS A 618 -13.71 8.20 -0.59
C CYS A 618 -13.58 9.28 -1.69
N ASN A 619 -14.70 9.59 -2.32
CA ASN A 619 -14.81 10.70 -3.26
C ASN A 619 -15.81 11.70 -2.70
N LYS A 620 -15.35 12.93 -2.44
CA LYS A 620 -16.18 14.00 -1.88
C LYS A 620 -16.31 15.12 -2.90
N VAL A 621 -17.55 15.40 -3.33
CA VAL A 621 -17.86 16.44 -4.30
C VAL A 621 -18.56 17.61 -3.60
N TYR A 622 -18.07 18.80 -3.85
CA TYR A 622 -18.59 20.05 -3.30
C TYR A 622 -19.00 20.99 -4.41
N ILE A 623 -20.01 21.81 -4.14
CA ILE A 623 -20.43 22.92 -4.98
C ILE A 623 -20.16 24.23 -4.22
N ALA A 624 -19.49 25.16 -4.88
CA ALA A 624 -19.15 26.47 -4.36
C ALA A 624 -19.61 27.59 -5.30
N LEU A 625 -20.05 28.72 -4.73
CA LEU A 625 -20.12 29.97 -5.47
C LEU A 625 -18.91 30.83 -5.10
N CYS A 626 -18.12 31.20 -6.09
CA CYS A 626 -16.85 31.90 -5.92
C CYS A 626 -16.92 33.30 -6.51
N VAL A 627 -16.31 34.27 -5.83
CA VAL A 627 -16.02 35.60 -6.40
C VAL A 627 -14.87 35.44 -7.41
N VAL A 628 -15.02 36.09 -8.56
CA VAL A 628 -13.96 36.20 -9.56
C VAL A 628 -13.24 37.52 -9.32
N LEU A 629 -12.06 37.45 -8.69
CA LEU A 629 -11.23 38.63 -8.42
C LEU A 629 -10.48 39.10 -9.68
N GLU A 630 -10.11 38.18 -10.55
CA GLU A 630 -9.34 38.46 -11.77
C GLU A 630 -10.19 39.27 -12.78
N PRO A 631 -9.81 40.52 -13.11
CA PRO A 631 -10.54 41.32 -14.10
C PRO A 631 -10.47 40.73 -15.51
N ASN A 632 -9.38 40.03 -15.85
CA ASN A 632 -9.19 39.44 -17.17
C ASN A 632 -9.63 37.96 -17.21
N TRP A 633 -10.85 37.72 -17.65
CA TRP A 633 -11.49 36.40 -17.70
C TRP A 633 -10.67 35.31 -18.43
N SER A 634 -9.80 35.67 -19.38
CA SER A 634 -8.97 34.70 -20.12
C SER A 634 -7.86 34.08 -19.26
N GLN A 635 -7.50 34.71 -18.14
CA GLN A 635 -6.48 34.21 -17.21
C GLN A 635 -7.04 33.23 -16.19
N ILE A 636 -8.37 33.10 -16.10
CA ILE A 636 -9.04 32.19 -15.17
C ILE A 636 -9.07 30.79 -15.78
N LYS A 637 -8.44 29.84 -15.12
CA LYS A 637 -8.50 28.43 -15.52
C LYS A 637 -9.89 27.87 -15.21
N GLY A 638 -10.56 27.33 -16.24
CA GLY A 638 -11.88 26.72 -16.07
C GLY A 638 -11.87 25.38 -15.32
N HIS A 639 -10.69 24.79 -15.11
CA HIS A 639 -10.49 23.60 -14.27
C HIS A 639 -9.02 23.54 -13.83
N GLY A 640 -8.74 22.81 -12.76
CA GLY A 640 -7.37 22.62 -12.31
C GLY A 640 -7.23 21.78 -11.04
N ALA A 641 -5.97 21.57 -10.66
CA ALA A 641 -5.58 20.94 -9.41
C ALA A 641 -4.83 21.97 -8.55
N LEU A 642 -5.29 22.15 -7.32
CA LEU A 642 -4.75 23.10 -6.35
C LEU A 642 -4.11 22.31 -5.21
N HIS A 643 -2.82 22.52 -5.00
CA HIS A 643 -2.03 21.85 -3.97
C HIS A 643 -1.87 22.73 -2.73
N ASP A 644 -1.89 22.13 -1.54
CA ASP A 644 -1.57 22.87 -0.32
C ASP A 644 -0.07 23.24 -0.34
N PRO A 645 0.31 24.50 -0.04
CA PRO A 645 1.71 24.95 -0.07
C PRO A 645 2.62 24.20 0.91
N LEU A 646 2.07 23.76 2.04
CA LEU A 646 2.83 23.08 3.10
C LEU A 646 2.78 21.55 2.92
N GLU A 647 1.71 21.03 2.31
CA GLU A 647 1.53 19.60 2.07
C GLU A 647 1.13 19.32 0.60
N PRO A 648 2.09 19.18 -0.34
CA PRO A 648 1.80 19.01 -1.77
C PRO A 648 0.89 17.81 -2.13
N ARG A 649 0.79 16.83 -1.22
CA ARG A 649 -0.09 15.66 -1.37
C ARG A 649 -1.57 16.01 -1.15
N VAL A 650 -1.86 17.08 -0.41
CA VAL A 650 -3.22 17.59 -0.17
C VAL A 650 -3.63 18.39 -1.39
N MET A 651 -4.64 17.90 -2.10
CA MET A 651 -5.04 18.45 -3.39
C MET A 651 -6.55 18.63 -3.46
N THR A 652 -6.95 19.76 -4.05
CA THR A 652 -8.33 20.04 -4.42
C THR A 652 -8.38 20.15 -5.93
N THR A 653 -9.12 19.27 -6.59
CA THR A 653 -9.44 19.45 -8.02
C THR A 653 -10.71 20.27 -8.14
N TYR A 654 -10.78 21.15 -9.12
CA TYR A 654 -11.96 21.97 -9.34
C TYR A 654 -12.29 22.10 -10.82
N ARG A 655 -13.56 22.37 -11.09
CA ARG A 655 -14.10 22.67 -12.42
C ARG A 655 -15.12 23.79 -12.28
N VAL A 656 -14.94 24.87 -13.05
CA VAL A 656 -15.93 25.93 -13.18
C VAL A 656 -17.07 25.41 -14.05
N MET A 657 -18.25 25.34 -13.47
CA MET A 657 -19.48 24.89 -14.13
C MET A 657 -20.12 26.01 -14.93
N ARG A 658 -20.10 27.24 -14.39
CA ARG A 658 -20.70 28.42 -15.03
C ARG A 658 -20.08 29.71 -14.53
N PHE A 659 -19.87 30.67 -15.42
CA PHE A 659 -19.51 32.04 -15.07
C PHE A 659 -20.73 32.96 -15.20
N TYR A 660 -20.97 33.76 -14.15
CA TYR A 660 -21.93 34.86 -14.12
C TYR A 660 -21.16 36.18 -14.24
N LYS A 661 -20.88 36.57 -15.48
CA LYS A 661 -19.93 37.65 -15.79
C LYS A 661 -20.34 39.01 -15.23
N ARG A 662 -21.64 39.34 -15.25
CA ARG A 662 -22.18 40.61 -14.74
C ARG A 662 -21.93 40.79 -13.25
N CYS A 663 -22.10 39.72 -12.47
CA CYS A 663 -21.93 39.73 -11.02
C CYS A 663 -20.51 39.36 -10.58
N ARG A 664 -19.62 39.02 -11.51
CA ARG A 664 -18.28 38.46 -11.24
C ARG A 664 -18.31 37.25 -10.30
N VAL A 665 -19.23 36.31 -10.55
CA VAL A 665 -19.36 35.07 -9.77
C VAL A 665 -19.13 33.84 -10.66
N ALA A 666 -18.55 32.79 -10.09
CA ALA A 666 -18.41 31.48 -10.72
C ALA A 666 -19.07 30.39 -9.89
N LEU A 667 -19.84 29.51 -10.52
CA LEU A 667 -20.29 28.25 -9.93
C LEU A 667 -19.19 27.21 -10.16
N VAL A 668 -18.66 26.63 -9.08
CA VAL A 668 -17.50 25.75 -9.11
C VAL A 668 -17.83 24.42 -8.45
N GLU A 669 -17.52 23.32 -9.13
CA GLU A 669 -17.49 21.99 -8.54
C GLU A 669 -16.07 21.71 -8.03
N CYS A 670 -15.93 21.23 -6.81
CA CYS A 670 -14.66 20.84 -6.21
C CYS A 670 -14.69 19.38 -5.80
N ARG A 671 -13.57 18.68 -5.94
CA ARG A 671 -13.40 17.31 -5.47
C ARG A 671 -12.14 17.19 -4.63
N ILE A 672 -12.29 16.53 -3.48
CA ILE A 672 -11.21 16.29 -2.53
C ILE A 672 -11.18 14.82 -2.13
N GLN A 673 -9.98 14.32 -1.85
CA GLN A 673 -9.76 13.00 -1.26
C GLN A 673 -9.45 13.11 0.24
N GLN A 674 -8.74 14.16 0.65
CA GLN A 674 -8.47 14.49 2.05
C GLN A 674 -9.39 15.62 2.51
N GLY A 675 -9.61 15.72 3.82
CA GLY A 675 -10.41 16.78 4.44
C GLY A 675 -9.64 17.59 5.47
N LYS A 676 -8.63 18.37 5.06
CA LYS A 676 -7.92 19.29 5.97
C LYS A 676 -8.81 20.50 6.30
N LYS A 677 -8.58 21.12 7.47
CA LYS A 677 -9.35 22.30 7.92
C LYS A 677 -9.33 23.40 6.86
N HIS A 678 -10.51 23.87 6.45
CA HIS A 678 -10.73 24.93 5.44
C HIS A 678 -10.02 24.65 4.09
N GLN A 679 -9.75 23.39 3.73
CA GLN A 679 -8.95 23.04 2.55
C GLN A 679 -9.48 23.68 1.24
N ILE A 680 -10.76 23.45 0.91
CA ILE A 680 -11.37 23.99 -0.32
C ILE A 680 -11.34 25.52 -0.31
N ARG A 681 -11.70 26.12 0.83
CA ARG A 681 -11.74 27.56 1.05
C ARG A 681 -10.39 28.23 0.78
N ARG A 682 -9.31 27.71 1.41
CA ARG A 682 -7.94 28.20 1.21
C ARG A 682 -7.46 28.01 -0.23
N HIS A 683 -7.68 26.82 -0.80
CA HIS A 683 -7.20 26.50 -2.14
C HIS A 683 -7.85 27.39 -3.19
N LEU A 684 -9.17 27.51 -3.16
CA LEU A 684 -9.90 28.35 -4.11
C LEU A 684 -9.52 29.83 -3.97
N ALA A 685 -9.40 30.34 -2.75
CA ALA A 685 -8.92 31.71 -2.51
C ALA A 685 -7.51 31.94 -3.09
N ALA A 686 -6.57 31.03 -2.84
CA ALA A 686 -5.21 31.10 -3.39
C ALA A 686 -5.18 31.05 -4.93
N SER A 687 -6.20 30.47 -5.57
CA SER A 687 -6.36 30.44 -7.02
C SER A 687 -7.05 31.68 -7.62
N GLY A 688 -7.41 32.67 -6.79
CA GLY A 688 -8.14 33.87 -7.22
C GLY A 688 -9.66 33.69 -7.33
N LEU A 689 -10.20 32.59 -6.78
CA LEU A 689 -11.62 32.23 -6.75
C LEU A 689 -12.16 32.07 -5.31
N PRO A 690 -11.97 33.03 -4.39
CA PRO A 690 -12.45 32.89 -3.02
C PRO A 690 -13.97 32.67 -2.97
N ILE A 691 -14.43 31.83 -2.05
CA ILE A 691 -15.85 31.48 -1.91
C ILE A 691 -16.65 32.70 -1.42
N LEU A 692 -17.83 32.94 -1.97
CA LEU A 692 -18.73 34.01 -1.51
C LEU A 692 -18.97 33.93 0.00
N GLN A 693 -18.91 35.09 0.66
CA GLN A 693 -19.06 35.27 2.12
C GLN A 693 -17.97 34.63 2.97
N ASP A 694 -16.90 34.15 2.37
CA ASP A 694 -15.74 33.66 3.11
C ASP A 694 -14.83 34.80 3.55
N VAL A 695 -15.20 35.48 4.64
CA VAL A 695 -14.46 36.65 5.15
C VAL A 695 -13.01 36.31 5.48
N GLU A 696 -12.75 35.13 6.06
CA GLU A 696 -11.41 34.69 6.45
C GLU A 696 -10.45 34.51 5.26
N HIS A 697 -10.99 34.20 4.08
CA HIS A 697 -10.20 33.88 2.89
C HIS A 697 -10.47 34.84 1.71
N GLY A 698 -10.94 36.06 1.99
CA GLY A 698 -11.05 37.13 0.99
C GLY A 698 -12.31 37.11 0.11
N GLY A 699 -13.32 36.33 0.49
CA GLY A 699 -14.61 36.19 -0.17
C GLY A 699 -15.67 37.24 0.20
N ALA A 700 -15.30 38.23 1.03
CA ALA A 700 -16.19 39.30 1.50
C ALA A 700 -16.57 40.32 0.41
N ALA A 701 -15.93 40.27 -0.77
CA ALA A 701 -16.11 41.26 -1.82
C ALA A 701 -17.51 41.21 -2.48
N CYS A 702 -18.27 42.29 -2.29
CA CYS A 702 -19.30 42.82 -3.19
C CYS A 702 -20.63 42.06 -3.41
N CYS A 703 -20.96 40.99 -2.67
CA CYS A 703 -22.18 40.20 -2.93
C CYS A 703 -23.04 39.90 -1.69
N GLY A 704 -23.06 40.81 -0.72
CA GLY A 704 -23.82 40.72 0.54
C GLY A 704 -25.28 40.28 0.42
N ALA A 705 -25.94 40.56 -0.71
CA ALA A 705 -27.36 40.30 -0.92
C ALA A 705 -27.69 38.91 -1.54
N LEU A 706 -26.70 38.14 -1.99
CA LEU A 706 -26.94 36.86 -2.68
C LEU A 706 -27.05 35.68 -1.72
N ILE A 707 -26.20 35.64 -0.69
CA ILE A 707 -26.15 34.60 0.34
C ILE A 707 -25.47 35.18 1.58
N ASN A 708 -25.84 34.68 2.77
CA ASN A 708 -25.41 35.25 4.06
C ASN A 708 -24.46 34.33 4.84
N ARG A 709 -23.89 33.33 4.16
CA ARG A 709 -22.96 32.34 4.71
C ARG A 709 -21.97 31.91 3.65
N VAL A 710 -20.89 31.25 4.07
CA VAL A 710 -19.92 30.63 3.14
C VAL A 710 -20.67 29.74 2.16
N ALA A 711 -20.63 30.11 0.87
CA ALA A 711 -21.41 29.48 -0.19
C ALA A 711 -20.81 28.15 -0.66
N LEU A 712 -20.63 27.22 0.28
CA LEU A 712 -20.05 25.89 0.09
C LEU A 712 -21.04 24.80 0.53
N HIS A 713 -21.18 23.76 -0.29
CA HIS A 713 -22.08 22.64 -0.06
C HIS A 713 -21.43 21.31 -0.46
N ALA A 714 -21.41 20.34 0.45
CA ALA A 714 -21.00 18.96 0.20
C ALA A 714 -22.10 18.21 -0.56
N SER A 715 -22.09 18.32 -1.88
CA SER A 715 -23.13 17.84 -2.78
C SER A 715 -23.22 16.31 -2.82
N SER A 716 -22.09 15.62 -2.85
CA SER A 716 -22.10 14.16 -2.83
C SER A 716 -20.90 13.56 -2.11
N LEU A 717 -21.12 12.37 -1.56
CA LEU A 717 -20.12 11.59 -0.85
C LEU A 717 -20.23 10.13 -1.31
N SER A 718 -19.15 9.60 -1.85
CA SER A 718 -19.03 8.18 -2.22
C SER A 718 -17.96 7.48 -1.40
N PHE A 719 -18.25 6.27 -0.91
CA PHE A 719 -17.33 5.42 -0.16
C PHE A 719 -17.79 3.96 -0.22
N VAL A 720 -16.98 3.03 0.28
CA VAL A 720 -17.30 1.60 0.36
C VAL A 720 -17.99 1.32 1.70
N HIS A 721 -19.19 0.74 1.67
CA HIS A 721 -19.91 0.34 2.85
C HIS A 721 -19.07 -0.64 3.68
N PRO A 722 -18.85 -0.40 5.00
CA PRO A 722 -17.94 -1.18 5.84
C PRO A 722 -18.20 -2.69 5.93
N CYS A 723 -19.46 -3.13 5.89
CA CYS A 723 -19.83 -4.55 6.01
C CYS A 723 -20.18 -5.20 4.66
N SER A 724 -21.09 -4.62 3.86
CA SER A 724 -21.46 -5.17 2.55
C SER A 724 -20.38 -5.00 1.47
N SER A 725 -19.40 -4.12 1.66
CA SER A 725 -18.40 -3.75 0.64
C SER A 725 -18.97 -3.14 -0.65
N GLU A 726 -20.24 -2.72 -0.64
CA GLU A 726 -20.88 -2.02 -1.77
C GLU A 726 -20.46 -0.55 -1.81
N VAL A 727 -20.39 0.04 -3.01
CA VAL A 727 -20.12 1.49 -3.12
C VAL A 727 -21.41 2.26 -2.85
N ILE A 728 -21.44 3.00 -1.74
CA ILE A 728 -22.52 3.93 -1.43
C ILE A 728 -22.17 5.29 -2.01
N THR A 729 -23.13 5.92 -2.69
CA THR A 729 -23.06 7.33 -3.09
C THR A 729 -24.29 8.06 -2.56
N ALA A 730 -24.07 8.93 -1.57
CA ALA A 730 -25.10 9.82 -1.08
C ALA A 730 -25.02 11.17 -1.79
N VAL A 731 -26.18 11.73 -2.11
CA VAL A 731 -26.32 13.05 -2.75
C VAL A 731 -27.21 13.92 -1.85
N ALA A 732 -26.69 15.06 -1.43
CA ALA A 732 -27.46 16.08 -0.74
C ALA A 732 -28.05 17.05 -1.77
N PRO A 733 -29.35 17.39 -1.69
CA PRO A 733 -29.92 18.42 -2.53
C PRO A 733 -29.26 19.77 -2.20
N LEU A 734 -29.04 20.59 -3.25
CA LEU A 734 -28.52 21.94 -3.07
C LEU A 734 -29.46 22.72 -2.14
N PRO A 735 -28.96 23.42 -1.12
CA PRO A 735 -29.81 24.10 -0.15
C PRO A 735 -30.52 25.30 -0.81
N ALA A 736 -31.72 25.62 -0.31
CA ALA A 736 -32.61 26.63 -0.90
C ALA A 736 -31.96 28.01 -1.05
N ASP A 737 -31.08 28.39 -0.13
CA ASP A 737 -30.33 29.65 -0.20
C ASP A 737 -29.37 29.71 -1.40
N MET A 738 -28.66 28.62 -1.70
CA MET A 738 -27.79 28.52 -2.87
C MET A 738 -28.58 28.35 -4.16
N GLN A 739 -29.71 27.66 -4.14
CA GLN A 739 -30.62 27.60 -5.30
C GLN A 739 -31.11 29.00 -5.69
N LEU A 740 -31.64 29.75 -4.72
CA LEU A 740 -32.10 31.12 -4.92
C LEU A 740 -30.98 32.06 -5.38
N ALA A 741 -29.77 31.91 -4.82
CA ALA A 741 -28.60 32.68 -5.26
C ALA A 741 -28.26 32.39 -6.72
N ILE A 742 -28.27 31.12 -7.15
CA ILE A 742 -28.03 30.71 -8.53
C ILE A 742 -29.11 31.25 -9.48
N GLU A 743 -30.38 31.20 -9.08
CA GLU A 743 -31.49 31.75 -9.87
C GLU A 743 -31.36 33.26 -10.06
N ARG A 744 -31.07 34.00 -8.99
CA ARG A 744 -30.81 35.45 -9.05
C ARG A 744 -29.64 35.77 -9.97
N LEU A 745 -28.54 35.04 -9.85
CA LEU A 745 -27.36 35.18 -10.71
C LEU A 745 -27.66 34.85 -12.18
N ALA A 746 -28.57 33.92 -12.45
CA ALA A 746 -28.97 33.55 -13.82
C ALA A 746 -29.94 34.57 -14.45
N SER A 747 -30.72 35.28 -13.62
CA SER A 747 -31.67 36.31 -14.06
C SER A 747 -31.02 37.66 -14.37
N GLN A 748 -29.83 37.92 -13.82
CA GLN A 748 -29.04 39.12 -14.05
C GLN A 748 -28.11 38.97 -15.24
#